data_AF-A0A5D6YET6-F1
#
_entry.id   AF-A0A5D6YET6-F1
#
_cell.length_a   1.000
_cell.length_b   1.000
_cell.length_c   1.000
_cell.angle_alpha   90.00
_cell.angle_beta   90.00
_cell.angle_gamma   90.00
#
_symmetry.space_group_name_H-M   'P 1'
#
loop_
_entity.id
_entity.type
_entity.pdbx_description
1 polymer ?
#
loop_
_entity_poly.entity_id
_entity_poly.type
_entity_poly.pdbx_seq_one_letter_code
_entity_poly.pdbx_strand_id
1 'polypeptide(L)'
;MFVPKRAAPGASNVAGRVGSTGAQAAAKKSASTAATAVLFDLETYLRNRDYVGALTLLGFKRQQRNENDTFASTGGESDGLENWRTSTWWLAYCHFQCGDFAAALDYFDQLLLSQIDQCAAHDPQPPSLGRGHDDGDAGDAEAGQWRLGRACCLYYMGRLEDAEQAALGTKRHALCNRLLYLIAHQRQHGERMLLDRYQQLSLVNPEDQLALASTSFSQRNFQESIEIYKRLIQQHKSRELGAVHVYLAMCYFKADYYDVALELVAVYLAAHPDSFFANNLKACSHYRLYSGYEAAQVLVEFKRKHPHHPCAQSTRAGDDAGSAASDSVGVQEVEAHNSVLFRASSAGNDGGDPGGVSELSGMTTATSAGAAAVATLRPLVGVIEEARLNLVLCHLQHREYQQAFELVEDLEPSTPSEYLVKGILHGVVGEQTRSKEHVFLAEKHFHAVGSSPDDADTIPGRQAMASYFILRKEYEDANVYLSSIAQYLGSSDSFNWNYGISLAAAGNFAEAEEVLLRVQNPALLSQLTFCSWLARCHIYNKRNAGNAWELYLRLDNTSDAYKLLKLVANDFYATKNYYFAAKAFDVLERLDPDPEYWEAKRGACVGYFQQIATGAAAFDAHRSDDVLKLLLNSKHTLEASQLATILRRWAYLDALQLLPVHRTKLQLVAPTLASCAELEAFHSREFVDALLQVKGALTTNSSASDLSTTHVPPAAPVVINLGGGRHHAMRSKASGFCYVNDIVLAIQQLQRKGGEHVNGDGGVLCVDIDVHHGDGVQEAFYFSESVTTVSFHLHERGFFPGSGVAGETEHGAGRGKYRNINVPLQRGISDTAYVALFQRVLRHAVAQLHPRVLVLVCGVDTLSRDSLGGFNLTSAGICACVDALLSFELPLLLLGGGGYSGADASKTFAQVIATALGVRDSLPERIPEHEYFPKYGPDFRVATSAVQHRPDENPCEALHAVGDVACETITRAAQAQRIRDSNKQQDEAGKR
;
A
#
# COMPACT_ATOMS: atom_id res chain seq x y z
N MET A 1 37.55 -41.58 3.36
CA MET A 1 36.84 -42.87 3.14
C MET A 1 37.77 -44.08 3.20
N PHE A 2 39.02 -44.01 2.73
CA PHE A 2 39.97 -45.12 2.87
C PHE A 2 41.05 -44.82 3.92
N VAL A 3 41.11 -45.60 4.99
CA VAL A 3 42.25 -45.66 5.94
C VAL A 3 42.77 -47.09 5.95
N PRO A 4 44.05 -47.36 5.60
CA PRO A 4 44.59 -48.70 5.70
C PRO A 4 44.71 -49.13 7.17
N LYS A 5 43.99 -50.20 7.55
CA LYS A 5 44.18 -50.92 8.82
C LYS A 5 45.48 -51.75 8.74
N ARG A 6 46.64 -51.13 8.98
CA ARG A 6 47.83 -51.80 9.54
C ARG A 6 48.94 -50.79 9.86
N ALA A 7 48.83 -50.17 11.02
CA ALA A 7 49.97 -49.74 11.83
C ALA A 7 49.45 -49.47 13.25
N ALA A 8 49.74 -50.37 14.18
CA ALA A 8 49.50 -50.20 15.61
C ALA A 8 50.88 -50.21 16.33
N PRO A 9 51.00 -49.79 17.59
CA PRO A 9 51.55 -48.49 17.95
C PRO A 9 52.82 -48.59 18.83
N GLY A 10 53.63 -47.53 18.86
CA GLY A 10 54.76 -47.42 19.79
C GLY A 10 55.31 -46.00 19.87
N ALA A 11 55.00 -45.32 20.98
CA ALA A 11 55.50 -43.99 21.37
C ALA A 11 57.05 -43.97 21.46
N SER A 12 57.78 -42.85 21.40
CA SER A 12 57.53 -41.56 22.07
C SER A 12 58.54 -40.48 21.64
N ASN A 13 58.09 -39.23 21.67
CA ASN A 13 58.78 -37.95 22.01
C ASN A 13 60.29 -37.79 21.75
N VAL A 14 60.67 -36.67 21.09
CA VAL A 14 61.07 -35.40 21.73
C VAL A 14 61.45 -34.41 20.60
N ALA A 15 60.72 -33.31 20.44
CA ALA A 15 61.19 -32.14 19.69
C ALA A 15 61.33 -30.97 20.66
N GLY A 16 62.50 -30.87 21.28
CA GLY A 16 62.96 -29.70 22.01
C GLY A 16 63.61 -28.70 21.06
N ARG A 17 63.19 -27.43 21.19
CA ARG A 17 63.88 -26.23 20.70
C ARG A 17 65.39 -26.27 20.97
N VAL A 18 66.20 -25.70 20.07
CA VAL A 18 67.18 -24.60 20.28
C VAL A 18 68.23 -24.58 19.14
N GLY A 19 68.40 -23.40 18.54
CA GLY A 19 69.73 -22.75 18.42
C GLY A 19 70.69 -23.14 17.29
N SER A 20 71.01 -22.12 16.50
CA SER A 20 72.17 -21.96 15.61
C SER A 20 73.51 -22.55 16.10
N THR A 21 74.32 -23.11 15.19
CA THR A 21 75.65 -22.62 14.73
C THR A 21 76.35 -23.71 13.91
N GLY A 22 77.32 -23.30 13.08
CA GLY A 22 77.84 -24.08 11.96
C GLY A 22 78.90 -25.14 12.25
N ALA A 23 79.41 -25.67 11.11
CA ALA A 23 80.51 -26.61 10.91
C ALA A 23 80.23 -28.09 11.20
N GLN A 24 80.08 -28.89 10.14
CA GLN A 24 81.14 -29.83 9.69
C GLN A 24 80.63 -30.72 8.55
N ALA A 25 81.19 -30.46 7.37
CA ALA A 25 81.06 -31.28 6.17
C ALA A 25 82.23 -32.27 6.12
N ALA A 26 82.07 -33.47 6.70
CA ALA A 26 82.99 -34.61 6.46
C ALA A 26 82.44 -35.94 7.03
N ALA A 27 81.18 -36.29 6.78
CA ALA A 27 80.64 -37.62 7.09
C ALA A 27 79.60 -38.11 6.06
N LYS A 28 79.60 -37.53 4.85
CA LYS A 28 78.49 -37.62 3.89
C LYS A 28 78.59 -38.71 2.82
N LYS A 29 79.58 -39.62 2.86
CA LYS A 29 79.81 -40.57 1.74
C LYS A 29 79.45 -42.03 1.99
N SER A 30 79.09 -42.46 3.21
CA SER A 30 78.53 -43.80 3.44
C SER A 30 77.09 -43.80 3.97
N ALA A 31 76.55 -42.65 4.37
CA ALA A 31 75.15 -42.49 4.76
C ALA A 31 74.22 -42.07 3.59
N SER A 32 74.78 -41.62 2.46
CA SER A 32 73.97 -41.12 1.34
C SER A 32 73.21 -42.23 0.65
N THR A 33 73.77 -43.43 0.46
CA THR A 33 73.06 -44.50 -0.26
C THR A 33 71.86 -45.05 0.51
N ALA A 34 71.91 -45.04 1.85
CA ALA A 34 70.78 -45.44 2.70
C ALA A 34 69.73 -44.32 2.83
N ALA A 35 70.15 -43.05 2.94
CA ALA A 35 69.22 -41.92 3.02
C ALA A 35 68.51 -41.60 1.69
N THR A 36 69.15 -41.86 0.54
CA THR A 36 68.53 -41.68 -0.78
C THR A 36 67.47 -42.75 -1.06
N ALA A 37 67.63 -43.99 -0.57
CA ALA A 37 66.60 -45.03 -0.70
C ALA A 37 65.31 -44.72 0.10
N VAL A 38 65.44 -44.06 1.26
CA VAL A 38 64.30 -43.66 2.13
C VAL A 38 63.48 -42.51 1.52
N LEU A 39 64.10 -41.65 0.71
CA LEU A 39 63.45 -40.51 0.06
C LEU A 39 62.57 -40.91 -1.15
N PHE A 40 62.77 -42.12 -1.69
CA PHE A 40 62.00 -42.69 -2.81
C PHE A 40 61.11 -43.87 -2.40
N ASP A 41 60.82 -43.99 -1.10
CA ASP A 41 59.87 -44.97 -0.61
C ASP A 41 58.43 -44.46 -0.72
N LEU A 42 57.54 -45.31 -1.22
CA LEU A 42 56.13 -44.97 -1.45
C LEU A 42 55.45 -44.57 -0.13
N GLU A 43 55.81 -45.22 0.97
CA GLU A 43 55.25 -44.94 2.29
C GLU A 43 55.57 -43.50 2.74
N THR A 44 56.75 -42.97 2.39
CA THR A 44 57.14 -41.59 2.71
C THR A 44 56.24 -40.57 2.00
N TYR A 45 55.96 -40.77 0.71
CA TYR A 45 55.07 -39.90 -0.06
C TYR A 45 53.63 -39.97 0.48
N LEU A 46 53.12 -41.18 0.73
CA LEU A 46 51.78 -41.39 1.27
C LEU A 46 51.62 -40.79 2.68
N ARG A 47 52.63 -40.93 3.54
CA ARG A 47 52.63 -40.35 4.90
C ARG A 47 52.64 -38.83 4.88
N ASN A 48 53.34 -38.23 3.91
CA ASN A 48 53.37 -36.79 3.71
C ASN A 48 52.16 -36.26 2.93
N ARG A 49 51.23 -37.13 2.50
CA ARG A 49 50.09 -36.82 1.63
C ARG A 49 50.51 -36.19 0.28
N ASP A 50 51.72 -36.47 -0.18
CA ASP A 50 52.19 -36.09 -1.51
C ASP A 50 51.79 -37.18 -2.52
N TYR A 51 50.52 -37.16 -2.89
CA TYR A 51 49.94 -38.16 -3.80
C TYR A 51 50.43 -37.99 -5.23
N VAL A 52 50.79 -36.78 -5.66
CA VAL A 52 51.37 -36.51 -6.99
C VAL A 52 52.79 -37.09 -7.09
N GLY A 53 53.61 -36.90 -6.06
CA GLY A 53 54.90 -37.56 -5.93
C GLY A 53 54.78 -39.08 -5.90
N ALA A 54 53.79 -39.62 -5.16
CA ALA A 54 53.49 -41.04 -5.12
C ALA A 54 53.07 -41.61 -6.49
N LEU A 55 52.20 -40.91 -7.23
CA LEU A 55 51.79 -41.28 -8.58
C LEU A 55 52.98 -41.34 -9.55
N THR A 56 53.84 -40.33 -9.48
CA THR A 56 55.05 -40.25 -10.32
C THR A 56 55.98 -41.44 -10.05
N LEU A 57 56.19 -41.77 -8.77
CA LEU A 57 56.99 -42.91 -8.35
C LEU A 57 56.39 -44.26 -8.79
N LEU A 58 55.07 -44.43 -8.62
CA LEU A 58 54.34 -45.64 -9.03
C LEU A 58 54.36 -45.84 -10.54
N GLY A 59 54.18 -44.75 -11.32
CA GLY A 59 54.29 -44.76 -12.77
C GLY A 59 55.69 -45.17 -13.24
N PHE A 60 56.73 -44.58 -12.65
CA PHE A 60 58.12 -44.92 -12.95
C PHE A 60 58.45 -46.39 -12.64
N LYS A 61 58.00 -46.90 -11.48
CA LYS A 61 58.18 -48.32 -11.11
C LYS A 61 57.46 -49.27 -12.07
N ARG A 62 56.30 -48.88 -12.61
CA ARG A 62 55.53 -49.67 -13.59
C ARG A 62 56.22 -49.69 -14.97
N GLN A 63 56.83 -48.57 -15.38
CA GLN A 63 57.58 -48.47 -16.64
C GLN A 63 58.87 -49.30 -16.63
N GLN A 64 59.65 -49.26 -15.53
CA GLN A 64 60.85 -50.10 -15.37
C GLN A 64 60.54 -51.62 -15.41
N ARG A 65 59.33 -52.01 -14.99
CA ARG A 65 58.91 -53.42 -14.97
C ARG A 65 58.51 -53.92 -16.36
N ASN A 66 57.78 -53.11 -17.13
CA ASN A 66 57.47 -53.42 -18.53
C ASN A 66 58.72 -53.54 -19.41
N GLU A 67 59.80 -52.82 -19.09
CA GLU A 67 61.09 -52.94 -19.79
C GLU A 67 61.84 -54.24 -19.39
N ASN A 68 61.79 -54.65 -18.12
CA ASN A 68 62.47 -55.86 -17.62
C ASN A 68 61.73 -57.19 -17.92
N ASP A 69 60.41 -57.18 -18.10
CA ASP A 69 59.61 -58.37 -18.44
C ASP A 69 59.88 -58.90 -19.87
N THR A 70 60.68 -58.19 -20.68
CA THR A 70 61.18 -58.72 -21.96
C THR A 70 62.35 -59.71 -21.82
N PHE A 71 62.86 -59.99 -20.60
CA PHE A 71 64.09 -60.79 -20.42
C PHE A 71 64.08 -61.91 -19.35
N ALA A 72 62.94 -62.30 -18.73
CA ALA A 72 62.97 -63.37 -17.72
C ALA A 72 61.74 -64.29 -17.73
N SER A 73 61.80 -65.34 -18.56
CA SER A 73 60.92 -66.51 -18.46
C SER A 73 61.56 -67.57 -17.56
N THR A 74 61.48 -67.45 -16.23
CA THR A 74 61.57 -68.59 -15.30
C THR A 74 61.19 -68.18 -13.87
N GLY A 75 60.02 -68.67 -13.41
CA GLY A 75 59.74 -68.93 -12.00
C GLY A 75 59.09 -67.81 -11.18
N GLY A 76 57.77 -67.89 -11.00
CA GLY A 76 57.02 -67.16 -9.95
C GLY A 76 55.76 -66.41 -10.40
N GLU A 77 54.83 -67.04 -11.14
CA GLU A 77 53.62 -66.36 -11.66
C GLU A 77 52.68 -65.80 -10.57
N SER A 78 52.68 -66.35 -9.34
CA SER A 78 51.80 -65.87 -8.26
C SER A 78 52.26 -64.56 -7.61
N ASP A 79 53.58 -64.37 -7.45
CA ASP A 79 54.17 -63.21 -6.76
C ASP A 79 54.15 -61.95 -7.66
N GLY A 80 54.18 -62.16 -8.99
CA GLY A 80 54.08 -61.09 -9.97
C GLY A 80 52.71 -60.39 -9.99
N LEU A 81 51.64 -61.20 -9.94
CA LEU A 81 50.24 -60.76 -10.01
C LEU A 81 49.80 -60.03 -8.72
N GLU A 82 50.19 -60.55 -7.54
CA GLU A 82 49.89 -59.91 -6.26
C GLU A 82 50.55 -58.51 -6.17
N ASN A 83 51.83 -58.42 -6.57
CA ASN A 83 52.53 -57.14 -6.66
C ASN A 83 51.90 -56.16 -7.67
N TRP A 84 51.34 -56.65 -8.78
CA TRP A 84 50.61 -55.80 -9.75
C TRP A 84 49.29 -55.28 -9.16
N ARG A 85 48.53 -56.14 -8.46
CA ARG A 85 47.27 -55.74 -7.78
C ARG A 85 47.53 -54.68 -6.73
N THR A 86 48.55 -54.86 -5.88
CA THR A 86 48.92 -53.88 -4.86
C THR A 86 49.34 -52.55 -5.50
N SER A 87 50.18 -52.58 -6.54
CA SER A 87 50.61 -51.35 -7.24
C SER A 87 49.44 -50.62 -7.91
N THR A 88 48.50 -51.36 -8.52
CA THR A 88 47.34 -50.79 -9.21
C THR A 88 46.32 -50.23 -8.22
N TRP A 89 46.16 -50.85 -7.05
CA TRP A 89 45.35 -50.32 -5.97
C TRP A 89 45.90 -49.00 -5.42
N TRP A 90 47.23 -48.88 -5.24
CA TRP A 90 47.83 -47.62 -4.82
C TRP A 90 47.73 -46.53 -5.88
N LEU A 91 47.78 -46.87 -7.18
CA LEU A 91 47.48 -45.92 -8.26
C LEU A 91 46.03 -45.43 -8.18
N ALA A 92 45.07 -46.35 -8.08
CA ALA A 92 43.66 -46.01 -7.92
C ALA A 92 43.44 -45.11 -6.69
N TYR A 93 44.05 -45.46 -5.56
CA TYR A 93 43.99 -44.68 -4.33
C TYR A 93 44.59 -43.27 -4.49
N CYS A 94 45.77 -43.14 -5.12
CA CYS A 94 46.40 -41.83 -5.28
C CYS A 94 45.64 -40.95 -6.28
N HIS A 95 45.16 -41.50 -7.41
CA HIS A 95 44.29 -40.77 -8.34
C HIS A 95 43.00 -40.30 -7.65
N PHE A 96 42.41 -41.16 -6.81
CA PHE A 96 41.24 -40.80 -6.02
C PHE A 96 41.52 -39.65 -5.03
N GLN A 97 42.67 -39.67 -4.34
CA GLN A 97 43.05 -38.57 -3.43
C GLN A 97 43.41 -37.27 -4.16
N CYS A 98 43.87 -37.36 -5.41
CA CYS A 98 44.11 -36.20 -6.28
C CYS A 98 42.82 -35.65 -6.94
N GLY A 99 41.65 -36.27 -6.72
CA GLY A 99 40.38 -35.85 -7.31
C GLY A 99 40.14 -36.32 -8.74
N ASP A 100 41.05 -37.11 -9.32
CA ASP A 100 40.87 -37.71 -10.66
C ASP A 100 40.08 -39.02 -10.55
N PHE A 101 38.77 -38.87 -10.35
CA PHE A 101 37.87 -40.00 -10.12
C PHE A 101 37.69 -40.88 -11.37
N ALA A 102 37.88 -40.33 -12.56
CA ALA A 102 37.79 -41.07 -13.82
C ALA A 102 38.97 -42.03 -13.98
N ALA A 103 40.21 -41.54 -13.80
CA ALA A 103 41.39 -42.41 -13.85
C ALA A 103 41.38 -43.42 -12.69
N ALA A 104 40.94 -43.00 -11.49
CA ALA A 104 40.79 -43.92 -10.36
C ALA A 104 39.78 -45.04 -10.65
N LEU A 105 38.64 -44.71 -11.28
CA LEU A 105 37.61 -45.66 -11.69
C LEU A 105 38.18 -46.72 -12.66
N ASP A 106 38.93 -46.30 -13.67
CA ASP A 106 39.56 -47.21 -14.64
C ASP A 106 40.50 -48.21 -13.97
N TYR A 107 41.29 -47.78 -12.98
CA TYR A 107 42.15 -48.68 -12.21
C TYR A 107 41.38 -49.62 -11.29
N PHE A 108 40.26 -49.18 -10.68
CA PHE A 108 39.39 -50.07 -9.93
C PHE A 108 38.68 -51.11 -10.84
N ASP A 109 38.27 -50.72 -12.04
CA ASP A 109 37.69 -51.64 -13.02
C ASP A 109 38.73 -52.66 -13.51
N GLN A 110 39.99 -52.25 -13.74
CA GLN A 110 41.10 -53.18 -14.04
C GLN A 110 41.33 -54.22 -12.93
N LEU A 111 41.27 -53.79 -11.66
CA LEU A 111 41.41 -54.68 -10.51
C LEU A 111 40.27 -55.71 -10.44
N LEU A 112 39.04 -55.28 -10.69
CA LEU A 112 37.85 -56.14 -10.69
C LEU A 112 37.86 -57.14 -11.86
N LEU A 113 38.31 -56.73 -13.05
CA LEU A 113 38.48 -57.62 -14.21
C LEU A 113 39.52 -58.71 -13.93
N SER A 114 40.61 -58.38 -13.23
CA SER A 114 41.67 -59.34 -12.89
C SER A 114 41.22 -60.52 -12.00
N GLN A 115 40.04 -60.44 -11.38
CA GLN A 115 39.44 -61.54 -10.62
C GLN A 115 38.57 -62.46 -11.49
N ILE A 116 37.94 -61.92 -12.53
CA ILE A 116 37.08 -62.70 -13.44
C ILE A 116 37.94 -63.70 -14.23
N ASP A 117 39.14 -63.29 -14.64
CA ASP A 117 40.09 -64.16 -15.36
C ASP A 117 40.63 -65.32 -14.50
N GLN A 118 40.66 -65.19 -13.16
CA GLN A 118 41.03 -66.30 -12.26
C GLN A 118 39.91 -67.32 -12.09
N CYS A 119 38.64 -66.87 -12.08
CA CYS A 119 37.49 -67.78 -12.00
C CYS A 119 37.26 -68.57 -13.30
N ALA A 120 37.58 -67.98 -14.46
CA ALA A 120 37.43 -68.63 -15.77
C ALA A 120 38.38 -69.83 -15.99
N ALA A 121 39.45 -69.97 -15.20
CA ALA A 121 40.38 -71.08 -15.28
C ALA A 121 39.94 -72.35 -14.53
N HIS A 122 38.90 -72.29 -13.68
CA HIS A 122 38.52 -73.42 -12.82
C HIS A 122 37.10 -74.00 -12.97
N ASP A 123 36.16 -73.37 -13.68
CA ASP A 123 34.90 -74.03 -14.08
C ASP A 123 34.12 -73.18 -15.12
N PRO A 124 33.63 -73.71 -16.26
CA PRO A 124 32.88 -72.92 -17.23
C PRO A 124 31.37 -72.97 -16.94
N GLN A 125 30.92 -72.24 -15.92
CA GLN A 125 29.50 -71.90 -15.72
C GLN A 125 29.37 -70.41 -15.31
N PRO A 126 28.44 -69.65 -15.90
CA PRO A 126 28.22 -68.25 -15.53
C PRO A 126 27.62 -68.17 -14.11
N PRO A 127 28.14 -67.34 -13.18
CA PRO A 127 27.56 -67.24 -11.85
C PRO A 127 26.20 -66.53 -11.93
N SER A 128 25.17 -67.23 -11.46
CA SER A 128 23.82 -66.70 -11.29
C SER A 128 23.78 -65.69 -10.15
N LEU A 129 23.18 -64.53 -10.43
CA LEU A 129 22.85 -63.50 -9.45
C LEU A 129 21.83 -64.05 -8.44
N GLY A 130 22.31 -64.52 -7.30
CA GLY A 130 21.49 -64.70 -6.10
C GLY A 130 21.66 -66.03 -5.38
N ARG A 131 22.48 -66.02 -4.31
CA ARG A 131 22.20 -66.59 -2.97
C ARG A 131 23.46 -66.50 -2.12
N GLY A 132 23.31 -66.04 -0.89
CA GLY A 132 24.39 -66.04 0.10
C GLY A 132 24.81 -67.46 0.45
N HIS A 133 26.11 -67.73 0.32
CA HIS A 133 26.77 -68.83 1.00
C HIS A 133 27.96 -68.28 1.77
N ASP A 134 27.90 -68.48 3.08
CA ASP A 134 29.00 -68.28 4.03
C ASP A 134 30.02 -69.40 3.79
N ASP A 135 31.14 -69.08 3.14
CA ASP A 135 32.40 -69.79 3.34
C ASP A 135 33.55 -68.77 3.20
N GLY A 136 34.40 -68.74 4.22
CA GLY A 136 35.43 -67.71 4.38
C GLY A 136 36.60 -67.93 3.44
N ASP A 137 36.80 -67.00 2.51
CA ASP A 137 38.02 -66.93 1.70
C ASP A 137 38.53 -65.48 1.62
N ALA A 138 39.84 -65.28 1.79
CA ALA A 138 40.46 -63.96 1.91
C ALA A 138 40.35 -63.11 0.62
N GLY A 139 40.12 -63.76 -0.53
CA GLY A 139 39.96 -63.10 -1.83
C GLY A 139 38.66 -62.29 -1.99
N ASP A 140 37.60 -62.64 -1.25
CA ASP A 140 36.30 -61.94 -1.35
C ASP A 140 36.31 -60.59 -0.59
N ALA A 141 37.20 -60.45 0.40
CA ALA A 141 37.38 -59.20 1.15
C ALA A 141 38.06 -58.10 0.33
N GLU A 142 39.05 -58.44 -0.52
CA GLU A 142 39.72 -57.48 -1.40
C GLU A 142 38.81 -57.03 -2.55
N ALA A 143 38.07 -57.98 -3.14
CA ALA A 143 37.05 -57.72 -4.15
C ALA A 143 36.01 -56.70 -3.65
N GLY A 144 35.55 -56.86 -2.41
CA GLY A 144 34.62 -55.94 -1.74
C GLY A 144 35.18 -54.51 -1.60
N GLN A 145 36.48 -54.35 -1.34
CA GLN A 145 37.11 -53.03 -1.22
C GLN A 145 37.24 -52.33 -2.58
N TRP A 146 37.54 -53.04 -3.65
CA TRP A 146 37.63 -52.46 -5.00
C TRP A 146 36.25 -52.08 -5.54
N ARG A 147 35.22 -52.91 -5.33
CA ARG A 147 33.82 -52.57 -5.67
C ARG A 147 33.35 -51.32 -4.94
N LEU A 148 33.74 -51.17 -3.68
CA LEU A 148 33.42 -49.97 -2.92
C LEU A 148 34.23 -48.74 -3.37
N GLY A 149 35.50 -48.91 -3.73
CA GLY A 149 36.31 -47.85 -4.37
C GLY A 149 35.70 -47.36 -5.67
N ARG A 150 35.25 -48.29 -6.52
CA ARG A 150 34.47 -48.03 -7.73
C ARG A 150 33.19 -47.24 -7.43
N ALA A 151 32.42 -47.67 -6.43
CA ALA A 151 31.20 -46.98 -6.02
C ALA A 151 31.48 -45.54 -5.52
N CYS A 152 32.57 -45.32 -4.79
CA CYS A 152 33.01 -43.99 -4.37
C CYS A 152 33.38 -43.11 -5.57
N CYS A 153 34.13 -43.61 -6.57
CA CYS A 153 34.44 -42.86 -7.78
C CYS A 153 33.17 -42.44 -8.53
N LEU A 154 32.24 -43.39 -8.74
CA LEU A 154 30.97 -43.13 -9.42
C LEU A 154 30.11 -42.08 -8.70
N TYR A 155 30.12 -42.10 -7.37
CA TYR A 155 29.44 -41.09 -6.55
C TYR A 155 30.01 -39.69 -6.79
N TYR A 156 31.34 -39.52 -6.73
CA TYR A 156 31.97 -38.21 -6.97
C TYR A 156 31.85 -37.74 -8.44
N MET A 157 31.68 -38.66 -9.38
CA MET A 157 31.37 -38.34 -10.78
C MET A 157 29.88 -38.02 -11.02
N GLY A 158 29.03 -38.03 -10.00
CA GLY A 158 27.59 -37.74 -10.11
C GLY A 158 26.73 -38.87 -10.70
N ARG A 159 27.32 -40.05 -10.96
CA ARG A 159 26.60 -41.24 -11.49
C ARG A 159 25.96 -42.03 -10.35
N LEU A 160 24.94 -41.42 -9.73
CA LEU A 160 24.37 -41.91 -8.46
C LEU A 160 23.72 -43.30 -8.55
N GLU A 161 23.09 -43.63 -9.69
CA GLU A 161 22.44 -44.94 -9.88
C GLU A 161 23.47 -46.08 -9.94
N ASP A 162 24.51 -45.88 -10.74
CA ASP A 162 25.61 -46.85 -10.89
C ASP A 162 26.39 -46.99 -9.59
N ALA A 163 26.58 -45.89 -8.86
CA ALA A 163 27.21 -45.87 -7.54
C ALA A 163 26.39 -46.68 -6.52
N GLU A 164 25.06 -46.53 -6.51
CA GLU A 164 24.18 -47.27 -5.61
C GLU A 164 24.23 -48.76 -5.89
N GLN A 165 24.12 -49.16 -7.16
CA GLN A 165 24.17 -50.56 -7.56
C GLN A 165 25.51 -51.20 -7.18
N ALA A 166 26.62 -50.48 -7.42
CA ALA A 166 27.96 -50.93 -7.04
C ALA A 166 28.11 -51.08 -5.51
N ALA A 167 27.56 -50.15 -4.73
CA ALA A 167 27.61 -50.20 -3.27
C ALA A 167 26.73 -51.33 -2.68
N LEU A 168 25.52 -51.55 -3.22
CA LEU A 168 24.61 -52.62 -2.80
C LEU A 168 25.18 -54.02 -3.04
N GLY A 169 26.04 -54.18 -4.05
CA GLY A 169 26.76 -55.42 -4.35
C GLY A 169 27.93 -55.76 -3.42
N THR A 170 28.15 -54.99 -2.35
CA THR A 170 29.23 -55.21 -1.38
C THR A 170 28.71 -55.60 0.00
N LYS A 171 29.48 -56.38 0.77
CA LYS A 171 29.16 -56.69 2.17
C LYS A 171 29.05 -55.41 2.99
N ARG A 172 28.02 -55.29 3.83
CA ARG A 172 27.78 -54.07 4.62
C ARG A 172 28.86 -53.86 5.68
N HIS A 173 29.45 -52.67 5.65
CA HIS A 173 30.40 -52.15 6.63
C HIS A 173 30.31 -50.61 6.67
N ALA A 174 30.93 -49.97 7.66
CA ALA A 174 30.72 -48.54 7.97
C ALA A 174 30.82 -47.61 6.75
N LEU A 175 31.81 -47.82 5.88
CA LEU A 175 32.00 -47.02 4.67
C LEU A 175 30.85 -47.19 3.65
N CYS A 176 30.42 -48.44 3.40
CA CYS A 176 29.32 -48.75 2.50
C CYS A 176 27.98 -48.18 3.02
N ASN A 177 27.71 -48.29 4.32
CA ASN A 177 26.50 -47.70 4.93
C ASN A 177 26.47 -46.17 4.78
N ARG A 178 27.62 -45.51 4.99
CA ARG A 178 27.75 -44.07 4.79
C ARG A 178 27.54 -43.64 3.35
N LEU A 179 28.16 -44.35 2.40
CA LEU A 179 28.00 -44.06 0.97
C LEU A 179 26.53 -44.19 0.55
N LEU A 180 25.86 -45.27 0.97
CA LEU A 180 24.45 -45.49 0.66
C LEU A 180 23.52 -44.46 1.33
N TYR A 181 23.87 -43.96 2.52
CA TYR A 181 23.16 -42.84 3.13
C TYR A 181 23.31 -41.54 2.32
N LEU A 182 24.54 -41.20 1.89
CA LEU A 182 24.81 -40.01 1.09
C LEU A 182 24.13 -40.07 -0.29
N ILE A 183 24.14 -41.24 -0.94
CA ILE A 183 23.41 -41.48 -2.19
C ILE A 183 21.90 -41.35 -1.95
N ALA A 184 21.37 -41.96 -0.88
CA ALA A 184 19.96 -41.90 -0.56
C ALA A 184 19.46 -40.45 -0.41
N HIS A 185 20.29 -39.62 0.22
CA HIS A 185 20.06 -38.19 0.40
C HIS A 185 20.11 -37.43 -0.93
N GLN A 186 21.16 -37.60 -1.75
CA GLN A 186 21.29 -36.86 -3.01
C GLN A 186 20.25 -37.25 -4.07
N ARG A 187 19.78 -38.50 -4.06
CA ARG A 187 18.71 -38.97 -4.96
C ARG A 187 17.29 -38.64 -4.46
N GLN A 188 17.16 -38.00 -3.29
CA GLN A 188 15.89 -37.69 -2.64
C GLN A 188 14.96 -38.90 -2.52
N HIS A 189 15.49 -40.06 -2.11
CA HIS A 189 14.64 -41.22 -1.84
C HIS A 189 13.66 -40.92 -0.69
N GLY A 190 12.49 -41.55 -0.73
CA GLY A 190 11.44 -41.32 0.28
C GLY A 190 11.92 -41.56 1.73
N GLU A 191 11.33 -40.83 2.67
CA GLU A 191 11.74 -40.76 4.09
C GLU A 191 12.01 -42.12 4.74
N ARG A 192 11.24 -43.15 4.37
CA ARG A 192 11.41 -44.52 4.87
C ARG A 192 12.78 -45.12 4.55
N MET A 193 13.29 -44.91 3.34
CA MET A 193 14.61 -45.43 2.95
C MET A 193 15.73 -44.64 3.64
N LEU A 194 15.57 -43.32 3.74
CA LEU A 194 16.53 -42.45 4.41
C LEU A 194 16.65 -42.81 5.90
N LEU A 195 15.53 -43.10 6.56
CA LEU A 195 15.51 -43.54 7.96
C LEU A 195 16.17 -44.91 8.17
N ASP A 196 15.94 -45.88 7.27
CA ASP A 196 16.62 -47.18 7.31
C ASP A 196 18.14 -47.03 7.20
N ARG A 197 18.61 -46.17 6.29
CA ARG A 197 20.03 -45.88 6.09
C ARG A 197 20.63 -45.12 7.29
N TYR A 198 19.89 -44.19 7.87
CA TYR A 198 20.29 -43.45 9.06
C TYR A 198 20.52 -44.38 10.27
N GLN A 199 19.62 -45.35 10.50
CA GLN A 199 19.76 -46.32 11.60
C GLN A 199 20.98 -47.24 11.47
N GLN A 200 21.56 -47.34 10.26
CA GLN A 200 22.74 -48.14 9.97
C GLN A 200 24.07 -47.39 10.21
N LEU A 201 24.03 -46.11 10.59
CA LEU A 201 25.20 -45.27 10.89
C LEU A 201 25.58 -45.33 12.38
N SER A 202 26.88 -45.29 12.66
CA SER A 202 27.37 -45.30 14.04
C SER A 202 27.51 -43.88 14.60
N LEU A 203 26.86 -43.62 15.75
CA LEU A 203 27.03 -42.38 16.49
C LEU A 203 28.36 -42.28 17.24
N VAL A 204 29.23 -43.29 17.18
CA VAL A 204 30.57 -43.28 17.82
C VAL A 204 31.68 -42.98 16.81
N ASN A 205 31.45 -43.30 15.54
CA ASN A 205 32.45 -43.18 14.49
C ASN A 205 32.52 -41.74 13.97
N PRO A 206 33.69 -41.05 14.03
CA PRO A 206 33.76 -39.63 13.69
C PRO A 206 33.36 -39.36 12.24
N GLU A 207 33.71 -40.23 11.29
CA GLU A 207 33.39 -39.97 9.89
C GLU A 207 31.92 -40.26 9.53
N ASP A 208 31.19 -41.06 10.32
CA ASP A 208 29.72 -41.19 10.19
C ASP A 208 29.03 -39.94 10.73
N GLN A 209 29.49 -39.42 11.88
CA GLN A 209 29.00 -38.14 12.43
C GLN A 209 29.27 -36.97 11.47
N LEU A 210 30.45 -36.92 10.83
CA LEU A 210 30.74 -35.90 9.82
C LEU A 210 29.80 -35.98 8.61
N ALA A 211 29.43 -37.21 8.19
CA ALA A 211 28.47 -37.39 7.11
C ALA A 211 27.08 -36.85 7.49
N LEU A 212 26.62 -37.17 8.71
CA LEU A 212 25.37 -36.65 9.27
C LEU A 212 25.38 -35.13 9.36
N ALA A 213 26.45 -34.54 9.89
CA ALA A 213 26.57 -33.09 10.00
C ALA A 213 26.59 -32.42 8.61
N SER A 214 27.24 -33.04 7.62
CA SER A 214 27.24 -32.52 6.25
C SER A 214 25.85 -32.58 5.61
N THR A 215 25.10 -33.66 5.79
CA THR A 215 23.74 -33.78 5.24
C THR A 215 22.77 -32.84 5.94
N SER A 216 22.83 -32.73 7.27
CA SER A 216 22.01 -31.76 8.02
C SER A 216 22.33 -30.33 7.59
N PHE A 217 23.61 -30.01 7.32
CA PHE A 217 24.00 -28.70 6.78
C PHE A 217 23.42 -28.45 5.39
N SER A 218 23.50 -29.43 4.48
CA SER A 218 22.88 -29.34 3.15
C SER A 218 21.36 -29.17 3.21
N GLN A 219 20.69 -29.73 4.21
CA GLN A 219 19.27 -29.56 4.48
C GLN A 219 18.91 -28.24 5.19
N ARG A 220 19.90 -27.37 5.45
CA ARG A 220 19.76 -26.12 6.25
C ARG A 220 19.42 -26.33 7.73
N ASN A 221 19.55 -27.55 8.24
CA ASN A 221 19.47 -27.87 9.66
C ASN A 221 20.80 -27.56 10.35
N PHE A 222 21.15 -26.27 10.42
CA PHE A 222 22.43 -25.82 10.97
C PHE A 222 22.59 -26.14 12.44
N GLN A 223 21.50 -26.12 13.22
CA GLN A 223 21.54 -26.40 14.66
C GLN A 223 21.99 -27.84 14.96
N GLU A 224 21.43 -28.82 14.25
CA GLU A 224 21.83 -30.23 14.37
C GLU A 224 23.31 -30.41 13.98
N SER A 225 23.72 -29.76 12.88
CA SER A 225 25.11 -29.77 12.42
C SER A 225 26.07 -29.19 13.47
N ILE A 226 25.71 -28.07 14.09
CA ILE A 226 26.47 -27.41 15.16
C ILE A 226 26.63 -28.35 16.36
N GLU A 227 25.57 -29.02 16.79
CA GLU A 227 25.61 -29.95 17.91
C GLU A 227 26.54 -31.14 17.65
N ILE A 228 26.49 -31.69 16.44
CA ILE A 228 27.37 -32.78 16.03
C ILE A 228 28.83 -32.33 15.99
N TYR A 229 29.14 -31.19 15.37
CA TYR A 229 30.51 -30.67 15.30
C TYR A 229 31.07 -30.30 16.68
N LYS A 230 30.27 -29.71 17.57
CA LYS A 230 30.67 -29.45 18.97
C LYS A 230 31.00 -30.74 19.71
N ARG A 231 30.17 -31.77 19.55
CA ARG A 231 30.38 -33.09 20.14
C ARG A 231 31.70 -33.71 19.66
N LEU A 232 31.99 -33.63 18.36
CA LEU A 232 33.25 -34.11 17.78
C LEU A 232 34.47 -33.40 18.36
N ILE A 233 34.41 -32.06 18.52
CA ILE A 233 35.50 -31.27 19.12
C ILE A 233 35.71 -31.63 20.60
N GLN A 234 34.65 -31.90 21.34
CA GLN A 234 34.74 -32.31 22.75
C GLN A 234 35.30 -33.73 22.92
N GLN A 235 34.90 -34.66 22.05
CA GLN A 235 35.30 -36.06 22.12
C GLN A 235 36.75 -36.29 21.67
N HIS A 236 37.24 -35.52 20.71
CA HIS A 236 38.58 -35.64 20.14
C HIS A 236 39.43 -34.40 20.45
N LYS A 237 40.43 -34.52 21.32
CA LYS A 237 41.31 -33.40 21.73
C LYS A 237 42.07 -32.79 20.54
N SER A 238 41.53 -31.66 20.04
CA SER A 238 42.06 -30.53 19.24
C SER A 238 43.10 -30.71 18.10
N ARG A 239 44.00 -31.71 18.08
CA ARG A 239 45.11 -31.72 17.10
C ARG A 239 44.82 -32.45 15.78
N GLU A 240 43.94 -33.46 15.76
CA GLU A 240 43.70 -34.25 14.54
C GLU A 240 42.52 -33.74 13.68
N LEU A 241 41.57 -33.02 14.29
CA LEU A 241 40.33 -32.54 13.67
C LEU A 241 40.25 -31.00 13.62
N GLY A 242 41.39 -30.32 13.44
CA GLY A 242 41.45 -28.86 13.41
C GLY A 242 40.47 -28.22 12.42
N ALA A 243 40.31 -28.81 11.23
CA ALA A 243 39.42 -28.33 10.17
C ALA A 243 37.93 -28.30 10.57
N VAL A 244 37.51 -29.09 11.58
CA VAL A 244 36.13 -29.07 12.10
C VAL A 244 35.75 -27.68 12.64
N HIS A 245 36.71 -26.89 13.12
CA HIS A 245 36.44 -25.51 13.54
C HIS A 245 35.97 -24.63 12.38
N VAL A 246 36.47 -24.84 11.17
CA VAL A 246 36.05 -24.10 9.98
C VAL A 246 34.64 -24.52 9.56
N TYR A 247 34.32 -25.82 9.59
CA TYR A 247 32.96 -26.30 9.31
C TYR A 247 31.94 -25.83 10.35
N LEU A 248 32.31 -25.84 11.64
CA LEU A 248 31.49 -25.29 12.71
C LEU A 248 31.28 -23.78 12.54
N ALA A 249 32.34 -23.03 12.17
CA ALA A 249 32.23 -21.62 11.87
C ALA A 249 31.33 -21.34 10.65
N MET A 250 31.38 -22.18 9.62
CA MET A 250 30.47 -22.10 8.48
C MET A 250 29.01 -22.30 8.90
N CYS A 251 28.72 -23.25 9.80
CA CYS A 251 27.37 -23.41 10.35
C CYS A 251 26.91 -22.18 11.12
N TYR A 252 27.77 -21.62 11.97
CA TYR A 252 27.44 -20.39 12.70
C TYR A 252 27.26 -19.17 11.77
N PHE A 253 28.08 -19.07 10.73
CA PHE A 253 27.94 -18.03 9.70
C PHE A 253 26.61 -18.14 8.96
N LYS A 254 26.22 -19.36 8.53
CA LYS A 254 24.94 -19.59 7.85
C LYS A 254 23.73 -19.51 8.80
N ALA A 255 23.95 -19.60 10.11
CA ALA A 255 22.95 -19.33 11.16
C ALA A 255 22.98 -17.87 11.66
N ASP A 256 23.66 -16.96 10.93
CA ASP A 256 23.76 -15.52 11.19
C ASP A 256 24.46 -15.10 12.51
N TYR A 257 25.20 -16.00 13.15
CA TYR A 257 26.05 -15.70 14.32
C TYR A 257 27.49 -15.42 13.87
N TYR A 258 27.69 -14.29 13.18
CA TYR A 258 28.95 -13.95 12.52
C TYR A 258 30.12 -13.70 13.49
N ASP A 259 29.83 -13.20 14.69
CA ASP A 259 30.77 -12.96 15.78
C ASP A 259 31.39 -14.26 16.29
N VAL A 260 30.53 -15.26 16.59
CA VAL A 260 30.94 -16.60 17.00
C VAL A 260 31.73 -17.29 15.89
N ALA A 261 31.29 -17.14 14.63
CA ALA A 261 32.03 -17.67 13.48
C ALA A 261 33.44 -17.08 13.38
N LEU A 262 33.61 -15.77 13.64
CA LEU A 262 34.91 -15.10 13.61
C LEU A 262 35.88 -15.63 14.68
N GLU A 263 35.38 -15.86 15.91
CA GLU A 263 36.18 -16.45 16.99
C GLU A 263 36.65 -17.86 16.65
N LEU A 264 35.75 -18.70 16.14
CA LEU A 264 36.07 -20.09 15.76
C LEU A 264 37.09 -20.16 14.62
N VAL A 265 36.96 -19.28 13.62
CA VAL A 265 37.93 -19.17 12.52
C VAL A 265 39.30 -18.71 13.04
N ALA A 266 39.34 -17.79 14.00
CA ALA A 266 40.59 -17.30 14.59
C ALA A 266 41.37 -18.43 15.29
N VAL A 267 40.68 -19.35 15.97
CA VAL A 267 41.31 -20.54 16.58
C VAL A 267 42.01 -21.41 15.53
N TYR A 268 41.38 -21.62 14.37
CA TYR A 268 41.98 -22.41 13.29
C TYR A 268 43.15 -21.68 12.60
N LEU A 269 42.97 -20.38 12.30
CA LEU A 269 44.00 -19.56 11.65
C LEU A 269 45.27 -19.38 12.51
N ALA A 270 45.18 -19.53 13.83
CA ALA A 270 46.35 -19.53 14.70
C ALA A 270 47.31 -20.70 14.41
N ALA A 271 46.78 -21.84 13.95
CA ALA A 271 47.57 -23.01 13.55
C ALA A 271 47.84 -23.07 12.04
N HIS A 272 46.92 -22.56 11.22
CA HIS A 272 46.96 -22.62 9.75
C HIS A 272 46.70 -21.25 9.11
N PRO A 273 47.64 -20.29 9.21
CA PRO A 273 47.44 -18.92 8.73
C PRO A 273 47.32 -18.80 7.20
N ASP A 274 47.85 -19.78 6.47
CA ASP A 274 47.88 -19.90 5.00
C ASP A 274 46.58 -20.45 4.40
N SER A 275 45.61 -20.86 5.23
CA SER A 275 44.33 -21.37 4.76
C SER A 275 43.46 -20.27 4.14
N PHE A 276 43.32 -20.29 2.80
CA PHE A 276 42.45 -19.36 2.08
C PHE A 276 40.99 -19.45 2.52
N PHE A 277 40.42 -20.66 2.66
CA PHE A 277 39.00 -20.85 3.01
C PHE A 277 38.63 -20.18 4.34
N ALA A 278 39.50 -20.32 5.34
CA ALA A 278 39.33 -19.69 6.64
C ALA A 278 39.48 -18.17 6.58
N ASN A 279 40.45 -17.64 5.82
CA ASN A 279 40.58 -16.19 5.60
C ASN A 279 39.41 -15.60 4.79
N ASN A 280 38.85 -16.36 3.84
CA ASN A 280 37.68 -15.96 3.08
C ASN A 280 36.43 -15.93 3.96
N LEU A 281 36.22 -16.96 4.80
CA LEU A 281 35.13 -16.95 5.78
C LEU A 281 35.27 -15.79 6.78
N LYS A 282 36.50 -15.50 7.23
CA LYS A 282 36.81 -14.31 8.03
C LYS A 282 36.40 -13.04 7.29
N ALA A 283 36.79 -12.87 6.02
CA ALA A 283 36.42 -11.71 5.21
C ALA A 283 34.89 -11.56 5.08
N CYS A 284 34.18 -12.67 4.81
CA CYS A 284 32.72 -12.70 4.77
C CYS A 284 32.07 -12.32 6.12
N SER A 285 32.60 -12.79 7.26
CA SER A 285 32.13 -12.38 8.58
C SER A 285 32.37 -10.89 8.84
N HIS A 286 33.54 -10.36 8.47
CA HIS A 286 33.83 -8.92 8.57
C HIS A 286 32.89 -8.08 7.70
N TYR A 287 32.54 -8.58 6.52
CA TYR A 287 31.56 -7.92 5.63
C TYR A 287 30.20 -7.76 6.29
N ARG A 288 29.75 -8.79 7.03
CA ARG A 288 28.45 -8.79 7.70
C ARG A 288 28.43 -7.95 8.98
N LEU A 289 29.54 -7.88 9.71
CA LEU A 289 29.62 -7.20 11.00
C LEU A 289 30.03 -5.73 10.91
N TYR A 290 30.88 -5.37 9.94
CA TYR A 290 31.54 -4.08 9.90
C TYR A 290 31.32 -3.36 8.56
N SER A 291 32.13 -3.66 7.54
CA SER A 291 32.03 -2.98 6.23
C SER A 291 32.68 -3.78 5.09
N GLY A 292 32.31 -3.43 3.86
CA GLY A 292 32.98 -3.91 2.65
C GLY A 292 34.48 -3.59 2.61
N TYR A 293 34.88 -2.45 3.15
CA TYR A 293 36.30 -2.07 3.21
C TYR A 293 37.11 -3.00 4.11
N GLU A 294 36.64 -3.26 5.33
CA GLU A 294 37.33 -4.17 6.26
C GLU A 294 37.42 -5.60 5.73
N ALA A 295 36.35 -6.08 5.10
CA ALA A 295 36.32 -7.40 4.45
C ALA A 295 37.38 -7.51 3.35
N ALA A 296 37.51 -6.48 2.51
CA ALA A 296 38.53 -6.44 1.46
C ALA A 296 39.96 -6.44 2.02
N GLN A 297 40.21 -5.72 3.13
CA GLN A 297 41.52 -5.68 3.77
C GLN A 297 42.00 -7.06 4.24
N VAL A 298 41.09 -7.92 4.71
CA VAL A 298 41.44 -9.30 5.11
C VAL A 298 42.04 -10.09 3.94
N LEU A 299 41.44 -10.00 2.74
CA LEU A 299 41.93 -10.70 1.55
C LEU A 299 43.22 -10.08 1.01
N VAL A 300 43.35 -8.75 1.05
CA VAL A 300 44.58 -8.05 0.67
C VAL A 300 45.73 -8.43 1.59
N GLU A 301 45.49 -8.50 2.90
CA GLU A 301 46.50 -8.91 3.88
C GLU A 301 46.94 -10.38 3.66
N PHE A 302 46.01 -11.27 3.34
CA PHE A 302 46.33 -12.66 2.98
C PHE A 302 47.26 -12.72 1.76
N LYS A 303 46.93 -12.01 0.68
CA LYS A 303 47.78 -11.95 -0.53
C LYS A 303 49.17 -11.41 -0.23
N ARG A 304 49.26 -10.39 0.62
CA ARG A 304 50.53 -9.79 1.03
C ARG A 304 51.39 -10.78 1.84
N LYS A 305 50.79 -11.59 2.71
CA LYS A 305 51.50 -12.57 3.55
C LYS A 305 51.85 -13.85 2.79
N HIS A 306 51.04 -14.25 1.80
CA HIS A 306 51.17 -15.51 1.07
C HIS A 306 51.11 -15.30 -0.46
N PRO A 307 52.06 -14.54 -1.07
CA PRO A 307 52.00 -14.16 -2.49
C PRO A 307 52.14 -15.33 -3.47
N HIS A 308 52.75 -16.43 -3.04
CA HIS A 308 52.93 -17.63 -3.88
C HIS A 308 51.79 -18.65 -3.75
N HIS A 309 50.81 -18.41 -2.88
CA HIS A 309 49.66 -19.29 -2.75
C HIS A 309 48.87 -19.33 -4.07
N PRO A 310 48.36 -20.49 -4.54
CA PRO A 310 47.61 -20.58 -5.81
C PRO A 310 46.45 -19.59 -5.93
N CYS A 311 45.81 -19.26 -4.81
CA CYS A 311 44.72 -18.30 -4.72
C CYS A 311 45.16 -16.82 -4.70
N ALA A 312 46.44 -16.53 -4.47
CA ALA A 312 46.97 -15.16 -4.50
C ALA A 312 47.50 -14.77 -5.90
N GLN A 313 47.65 -15.74 -6.80
CA GLN A 313 48.16 -15.54 -8.16
C GLN A 313 47.01 -15.18 -9.10
N SER A 314 47.10 -14.02 -9.77
CA SER A 314 46.20 -13.65 -10.87
C SER A 314 46.70 -14.33 -12.14
N THR A 315 45.87 -15.16 -12.77
CA THR A 315 46.16 -15.72 -14.08
C THR A 315 46.23 -14.58 -15.11
N ARG A 316 47.40 -14.40 -15.72
CA ARG A 316 47.47 -13.74 -17.02
C ARG A 316 46.71 -14.64 -17.98
N ALA A 317 45.60 -14.15 -18.52
CA ALA A 317 44.97 -14.78 -19.67
C ALA A 317 45.97 -14.75 -20.85
N GLY A 318 46.52 -15.90 -21.20
CA GLY A 318 47.43 -16.06 -22.33
C GLY A 318 48.34 -17.28 -22.19
N ASP A 319 48.12 -18.25 -23.06
CA ASP A 319 49.06 -19.26 -23.54
C ASP A 319 49.56 -20.32 -22.54
N ASP A 320 48.77 -21.39 -22.35
CA ASP A 320 49.24 -22.78 -22.53
C ASP A 320 48.11 -23.77 -22.24
N ALA A 321 47.47 -24.24 -23.31
CA ALA A 321 46.49 -25.33 -23.26
C ALA A 321 47.23 -26.66 -23.19
N GLY A 322 47.48 -27.17 -21.98
CA GLY A 322 47.93 -28.56 -21.84
C GLY A 322 48.72 -28.93 -20.59
N SER A 323 48.17 -28.75 -19.39
CA SER A 323 48.47 -29.67 -18.28
C SER A 323 47.48 -29.50 -17.11
N ALA A 324 46.82 -30.60 -16.74
CA ALA A 324 46.16 -30.89 -15.47
C ALA A 324 45.81 -29.67 -14.57
N ALA A 325 44.72 -28.99 -14.92
CA ALA A 325 44.04 -28.04 -14.04
C ALA A 325 42.88 -28.76 -13.35
N SER A 326 43.13 -29.40 -12.21
CA SER A 326 42.08 -29.79 -11.27
C SER A 326 42.14 -28.91 -10.02
N ASP A 327 40.99 -28.36 -9.64
CA ASP A 327 40.63 -27.70 -8.38
C ASP A 327 41.16 -26.29 -8.03
N SER A 328 42.14 -25.71 -8.74
CA SER A 328 42.58 -24.33 -8.45
C SER A 328 41.67 -23.21 -9.02
N VAL A 329 40.75 -23.56 -9.91
CA VAL A 329 39.91 -22.60 -10.66
C VAL A 329 38.79 -22.02 -9.77
N GLY A 330 38.07 -22.86 -9.01
CA GLY A 330 36.92 -22.41 -8.22
C GLY A 330 37.26 -21.46 -7.06
N VAL A 331 38.46 -21.57 -6.49
CA VAL A 331 38.86 -20.72 -5.35
C VAL A 331 39.20 -19.30 -5.78
N GLN A 332 39.79 -19.14 -6.98
CA GLN A 332 40.07 -17.83 -7.58
C GLN A 332 38.76 -17.11 -7.96
N GLU A 333 37.78 -17.87 -8.45
CA GLU A 333 36.44 -17.37 -8.77
C GLU A 333 35.69 -16.84 -7.54
N VAL A 334 35.75 -17.56 -6.41
CA VAL A 334 35.19 -17.12 -5.13
C VAL A 334 35.84 -15.81 -4.65
N GLU A 335 37.16 -15.69 -4.82
CA GLU A 335 37.86 -14.46 -4.46
C GLU A 335 37.46 -13.27 -5.34
N ALA A 336 37.36 -13.49 -6.65
CA ALA A 336 36.94 -12.49 -7.62
C ALA A 336 35.49 -12.05 -7.36
N HIS A 337 34.60 -13.00 -7.08
CA HIS A 337 33.21 -12.75 -6.67
C HIS A 337 33.14 -11.88 -5.41
N ASN A 338 33.82 -12.28 -4.33
CA ASN A 338 33.78 -11.55 -3.06
C ASN A 338 34.44 -10.17 -3.17
N SER A 339 35.50 -10.03 -3.96
CA SER A 339 36.14 -8.74 -4.23
C SER A 339 35.19 -7.74 -4.89
N VAL A 340 34.31 -8.19 -5.79
CA VAL A 340 33.30 -7.34 -6.42
C VAL A 340 32.24 -6.90 -5.39
N LEU A 341 31.74 -7.83 -4.59
CA LEU A 341 30.74 -7.53 -3.55
C LEU A 341 31.25 -6.54 -2.51
N PHE A 342 32.47 -6.75 -2.01
CA PHE A 342 33.06 -5.91 -0.98
C PHE A 342 33.33 -4.48 -1.47
N ARG A 343 33.73 -4.32 -2.74
CA ARG A 343 33.91 -3.00 -3.38
C ARG A 343 32.60 -2.30 -3.69
N ALA A 344 31.58 -3.03 -4.17
CA ALA A 344 30.27 -2.45 -4.45
C ALA A 344 29.60 -1.89 -3.18
N SER A 345 29.78 -2.57 -2.05
CA SER A 345 29.27 -2.13 -0.74
C SER A 345 29.97 -0.88 -0.20
N SER A 346 31.28 -0.72 -0.46
CA SER A 346 32.05 0.45 -0.01
C SER A 346 31.79 1.71 -0.87
N ALA A 347 31.07 1.58 -1.98
CA ALA A 347 30.54 2.72 -2.75
C ALA A 347 29.11 3.11 -2.35
N GLY A 348 28.39 2.24 -1.62
CA GLY A 348 26.97 2.39 -1.29
C GLY A 348 26.68 2.83 0.14
N ASN A 349 27.66 2.74 1.05
CA ASN A 349 27.53 3.20 2.43
C ASN A 349 28.62 4.23 2.72
N ASP A 350 28.22 5.32 3.38
CA ASP A 350 29.03 6.40 3.96
C ASP A 350 29.32 7.62 3.07
N GLY A 351 28.48 8.64 3.24
CA GLY A 351 28.82 10.05 3.03
C GLY A 351 29.80 10.58 4.09
N GLY A 352 30.78 9.78 4.50
CA GLY A 352 31.88 10.19 5.36
C GLY A 352 33.19 9.91 4.64
N ASP A 353 33.86 10.96 4.15
CA ASP A 353 35.25 10.90 3.70
C ASP A 353 36.14 10.41 4.86
N PRO A 354 36.74 9.20 4.81
CA PRO A 354 37.86 8.87 5.67
C PRO A 354 39.09 9.33 4.90
N GLY A 355 39.54 10.54 5.21
CA GLY A 355 40.74 11.11 4.63
C GLY A 355 41.89 10.10 4.56
N GLY A 356 42.35 9.86 3.34
CA GLY A 356 43.66 9.28 3.05
C GLY A 356 43.67 7.84 2.54
N VAL A 357 43.40 7.64 1.24
CA VAL A 357 44.22 6.71 0.43
C VAL A 357 44.24 7.10 -1.05
N SER A 358 45.38 7.66 -1.46
CA SER A 358 45.74 8.11 -2.82
C SER A 358 46.37 7.00 -3.69
N GLU A 359 46.15 5.71 -3.40
CA GLU A 359 46.87 4.62 -4.10
C GLU A 359 45.99 3.61 -4.86
N LEU A 360 44.67 3.81 -4.91
CA LEU A 360 43.76 3.00 -5.75
C LEU A 360 43.16 3.79 -6.93
N SER A 361 43.63 5.03 -7.17
CA SER A 361 43.15 5.88 -8.26
C SER A 361 43.78 5.53 -9.61
N GLY A 362 43.38 4.39 -10.18
CA GLY A 362 43.23 4.26 -11.62
C GLY A 362 41.80 4.64 -11.96
N MET A 363 41.59 5.78 -12.62
CA MET A 363 40.29 6.36 -13.00
C MET A 363 39.22 5.31 -13.33
N THR A 364 38.30 5.07 -12.40
CA THR A 364 37.04 4.39 -12.70
C THR A 364 35.88 5.17 -12.10
N THR A 365 35.13 5.86 -12.95
CA THR A 365 33.79 6.41 -12.63
C THR A 365 32.86 5.28 -12.16
N ALA A 366 31.81 5.58 -11.39
CA ALA A 366 30.84 4.57 -10.91
C ALA A 366 30.34 3.61 -12.01
N THR A 367 30.21 4.11 -13.25
CA THR A 367 29.89 3.34 -14.46
C THR A 367 30.94 2.28 -14.83
N SER A 368 32.22 2.54 -14.61
CA SER A 368 33.30 1.58 -14.91
C SER A 368 33.53 0.54 -13.80
N ALA A 369 33.13 0.84 -12.56
CA ALA A 369 33.08 -0.16 -11.48
C ALA A 369 31.94 -1.18 -11.72
N GLY A 370 30.76 -0.71 -12.16
CA GLY A 370 29.64 -1.57 -12.55
C GLY A 370 29.97 -2.48 -13.74
N ALA A 371 30.62 -1.94 -14.79
CA ALA A 371 31.06 -2.74 -15.93
C ALA A 371 32.09 -3.82 -15.56
N ALA A 372 33.03 -3.50 -14.66
CA ALA A 372 33.99 -4.47 -14.14
C ALA A 372 33.34 -5.56 -13.26
N ALA A 373 32.32 -5.19 -12.48
CA ALA A 373 31.53 -6.12 -11.68
C ALA A 373 30.75 -7.11 -12.56
N VAL A 374 30.05 -6.63 -13.59
CA VAL A 374 29.31 -7.45 -14.55
C VAL A 374 30.25 -8.39 -15.33
N ALA A 375 31.41 -7.88 -15.78
CA ALA A 375 32.41 -8.69 -16.48
C ALA A 375 32.97 -9.83 -15.61
N THR A 376 33.04 -9.63 -14.29
CA THR A 376 33.53 -10.63 -13.35
C THR A 376 32.45 -11.63 -12.94
N LEU A 377 31.22 -11.18 -12.71
CA LEU A 377 30.13 -12.04 -12.22
C LEU A 377 29.50 -12.90 -13.31
N ARG A 378 29.44 -12.42 -14.56
CA ARG A 378 28.79 -13.14 -15.67
C ARG A 378 29.38 -14.53 -15.93
N PRO A 379 30.72 -14.72 -16.00
CA PRO A 379 31.32 -16.05 -16.16
C PRO A 379 31.07 -17.00 -14.98
N LEU A 380 30.72 -16.47 -13.80
CA LEU A 380 30.53 -17.24 -12.57
C LEU A 380 29.09 -17.75 -12.40
N VAL A 381 28.16 -17.31 -13.27
CA VAL A 381 26.77 -17.77 -13.25
C VAL A 381 26.72 -19.25 -13.62
N GLY A 382 26.20 -20.08 -12.70
CA GLY A 382 26.15 -21.53 -12.85
C GLY A 382 27.38 -22.24 -12.27
N VAL A 383 28.41 -21.50 -11.86
CA VAL A 383 29.58 -22.02 -11.12
C VAL A 383 29.44 -21.72 -9.62
N ILE A 384 29.04 -20.50 -9.28
CA ILE A 384 28.72 -20.06 -7.91
C ILE A 384 27.21 -19.86 -7.79
N GLU A 385 26.60 -20.46 -6.77
CA GLU A 385 25.15 -20.39 -6.53
C GLU A 385 24.66 -18.95 -6.40
N GLU A 386 25.36 -18.12 -5.61
CA GLU A 386 24.97 -16.73 -5.35
C GLU A 386 25.31 -15.75 -6.49
N ALA A 387 26.16 -16.12 -7.45
CA ALA A 387 26.64 -15.20 -8.49
C ALA A 387 25.51 -14.66 -9.38
N ARG A 388 24.50 -15.50 -9.68
CA ARG A 388 23.33 -15.08 -10.47
C ARG A 388 22.56 -13.97 -9.76
N LEU A 389 22.21 -14.18 -8.49
CA LEU A 389 21.45 -13.21 -7.71
C LEU A 389 22.23 -11.92 -7.49
N ASN A 390 23.53 -12.02 -7.24
CA ASN A 390 24.40 -10.85 -7.08
C ASN A 390 24.53 -10.04 -8.38
N LEU A 391 24.57 -10.71 -9.54
CA LEU A 391 24.54 -10.04 -10.84
C LEU A 391 23.21 -9.31 -11.07
N VAL A 392 22.08 -9.91 -10.68
CA VAL A 392 20.76 -9.27 -10.74
C VAL A 392 20.71 -8.02 -9.85
N LEU A 393 21.21 -8.10 -8.62
CA LEU A 393 21.30 -6.94 -7.72
C LEU A 393 22.17 -5.83 -8.30
N CYS A 394 23.27 -6.19 -8.97
CA CYS A 394 24.13 -5.22 -9.67
C CYS A 394 23.35 -4.48 -10.77
N HIS A 395 22.64 -5.21 -11.64
CA HIS A 395 21.80 -4.60 -12.68
C HIS A 395 20.67 -3.72 -12.09
N LEU A 396 20.04 -4.15 -10.99
CA LEU A 396 19.02 -3.37 -10.30
C LEU A 396 19.55 -2.03 -9.76
N GLN A 397 20.75 -2.03 -9.15
CA GLN A 397 21.39 -0.80 -8.65
C GLN A 397 21.71 0.19 -9.78
N HIS A 398 22.06 -0.32 -10.96
CA HIS A 398 22.34 0.49 -12.15
C HIS A 398 21.08 0.81 -12.98
N ARG A 399 19.88 0.43 -12.52
CA ARG A 399 18.59 0.62 -13.19
C ARG A 399 18.48 -0.08 -14.55
N GLU A 400 19.20 -1.18 -14.74
CA GLU A 400 19.21 -2.02 -15.95
C GLU A 400 18.19 -3.17 -15.82
N TYR A 401 16.91 -2.82 -15.70
CA TYR A 401 15.85 -3.76 -15.30
C TYR A 401 15.62 -4.91 -16.28
N GLN A 402 15.79 -4.68 -17.58
CA GLN A 402 15.58 -5.71 -18.60
C GLN A 402 16.65 -6.80 -18.54
N GLN A 403 17.92 -6.41 -18.40
CA GLN A 403 19.04 -7.36 -18.23
C GLN A 403 18.90 -8.14 -16.91
N ALA A 404 18.40 -7.49 -15.86
CA ALA A 404 18.11 -8.15 -14.60
C ALA A 404 16.97 -9.18 -14.72
N PHE A 405 15.95 -8.90 -15.53
CA PHE A 405 14.81 -9.79 -15.74
C PHE A 405 15.18 -11.04 -16.55
N GLU A 406 15.98 -10.89 -17.62
CA GLU A 406 16.46 -12.01 -18.45
C GLU A 406 17.21 -13.08 -17.64
N LEU A 407 17.90 -12.69 -16.57
CA LEU A 407 18.63 -13.63 -15.70
C LEU A 407 17.72 -14.48 -14.79
N VAL A 408 16.46 -14.07 -14.62
CA VAL A 408 15.53 -14.64 -13.63
C VAL A 408 14.24 -15.17 -14.27
N GLU A 409 14.02 -14.90 -15.56
CA GLU A 409 12.84 -15.34 -16.30
C GLU A 409 12.58 -16.85 -16.14
N ASP A 410 13.55 -17.67 -16.51
CA ASP A 410 13.50 -19.13 -16.42
C ASP A 410 13.84 -19.71 -15.04
N LEU A 411 14.14 -18.86 -14.04
CA LEU A 411 14.51 -19.32 -12.71
C LEU A 411 13.25 -19.73 -11.92
N GLU A 412 13.11 -21.01 -11.59
CA GLU A 412 12.14 -21.47 -10.60
C GLU A 412 12.67 -21.17 -9.18
N PRO A 413 12.02 -20.24 -8.43
CA PRO A 413 12.52 -19.85 -7.12
C PRO A 413 12.34 -20.98 -6.11
N SER A 414 13.42 -21.31 -5.42
CA SER A 414 13.49 -22.33 -4.37
C SER A 414 13.85 -21.75 -3.01
N THR A 415 14.50 -20.58 -3.01
CA THR A 415 14.93 -19.88 -1.79
C THR A 415 14.17 -18.57 -1.58
N PRO A 416 14.00 -18.11 -0.32
CA PRO A 416 13.34 -16.83 -0.04
C PRO A 416 13.97 -15.65 -0.80
N SER A 417 15.30 -15.63 -0.95
CA SER A 417 16.02 -14.59 -1.70
C SER A 417 15.65 -14.57 -3.19
N GLU A 418 15.46 -15.73 -3.82
CA GLU A 418 15.02 -15.84 -5.22
C GLU A 418 13.58 -15.36 -5.38
N TYR A 419 12.69 -15.74 -4.46
CA TYR A 419 11.32 -15.23 -4.44
C TYR A 419 11.28 -13.71 -4.31
N LEU A 420 12.07 -13.13 -3.40
CA LEU A 420 12.14 -11.67 -3.22
C LEU A 420 12.63 -10.97 -4.49
N VAL A 421 13.69 -11.47 -5.13
CA VAL A 421 14.23 -10.89 -6.36
C VAL A 421 13.21 -10.97 -7.50
N LYS A 422 12.50 -12.11 -7.66
CA LYS A 422 11.39 -12.22 -8.63
C LYS A 422 10.26 -11.24 -8.31
N GLY A 423 9.89 -11.10 -7.03
CA GLY A 423 8.88 -10.15 -6.58
C GLY A 423 9.24 -8.71 -6.95
N ILE A 424 10.47 -8.29 -6.66
CA ILE A 424 10.96 -6.94 -6.99
C ILE A 424 10.96 -6.71 -8.50
N LEU A 425 11.51 -7.65 -9.28
CA LEU A 425 11.61 -7.50 -10.73
C LEU A 425 10.23 -7.45 -11.40
N HIS A 426 9.30 -8.34 -11.03
CA HIS A 426 7.93 -8.27 -11.52
C HIS A 426 7.21 -6.99 -11.08
N GLY A 427 7.50 -6.46 -9.89
CA GLY A 427 6.99 -5.17 -9.44
C GLY A 427 7.46 -4.01 -10.33
N VAL A 428 8.77 -3.96 -10.61
CA VAL A 428 9.36 -2.91 -11.48
C VAL A 428 8.86 -3.01 -12.91
N VAL A 429 8.85 -4.22 -13.50
CA VAL A 429 8.35 -4.43 -14.86
C VAL A 429 6.84 -4.12 -14.92
N GLY A 430 6.08 -4.50 -13.91
CA GLY A 430 4.66 -4.19 -13.77
C GLY A 430 4.40 -2.68 -13.74
N GLU A 431 5.22 -1.91 -13.03
CA GLU A 431 5.14 -0.44 -13.02
C GLU A 431 5.45 0.17 -14.40
N GLN A 432 6.55 -0.24 -15.04
CA GLN A 432 6.99 0.30 -16.32
C GLN A 432 6.01 -0.03 -17.47
N THR A 433 5.52 -1.26 -17.51
CA THR A 433 4.61 -1.75 -18.56
C THR A 433 3.14 -1.49 -18.23
N ARG A 434 2.83 -1.05 -16.99
CA ARG A 434 1.47 -0.97 -16.44
C ARG A 434 0.71 -2.30 -16.52
N SER A 435 1.42 -3.43 -16.48
CA SER A 435 0.84 -4.76 -16.56
C SER A 435 0.31 -5.21 -15.20
N LYS A 436 -0.99 -5.47 -15.12
CA LYS A 436 -1.63 -6.03 -13.91
C LYS A 436 -1.16 -7.45 -13.60
N GLU A 437 -0.79 -8.22 -14.63
CA GLU A 437 -0.30 -9.59 -14.47
C GLU A 437 1.04 -9.62 -13.72
N HIS A 438 1.97 -8.75 -14.10
CA HIS A 438 3.25 -8.66 -13.40
C HIS A 438 3.10 -8.15 -11.96
N VAL A 439 2.17 -7.22 -11.70
CA VAL A 439 1.87 -6.80 -10.32
C VAL A 439 1.32 -7.97 -9.50
N PHE A 440 0.41 -8.77 -10.06
CA PHE A 440 -0.12 -9.96 -9.39
C PHE A 440 0.96 -11.03 -9.11
N LEU A 441 1.90 -11.23 -10.05
CA LEU A 441 3.04 -12.13 -9.83
C LEU A 441 3.96 -11.61 -8.73
N ALA A 442 4.21 -10.30 -8.69
CA ALA A 442 4.98 -9.68 -7.61
C ALA A 442 4.32 -9.92 -6.24
N GLU A 443 3.01 -9.69 -6.13
CA GLU A 443 2.23 -9.98 -4.92
C GLU A 443 2.37 -11.45 -4.48
N LYS A 444 2.23 -12.40 -5.42
CA LYS A 444 2.35 -13.83 -5.15
C LYS A 444 3.72 -14.19 -4.57
N HIS A 445 4.80 -13.63 -5.13
CA HIS A 445 6.15 -13.92 -4.66
C HIS A 445 6.44 -13.30 -3.29
N PHE A 446 6.00 -12.06 -3.03
CA PHE A 446 6.15 -11.45 -1.71
C PHE A 446 5.34 -12.17 -0.62
N HIS A 447 4.10 -12.58 -0.93
CA HIS A 447 3.27 -13.36 -0.02
C HIS A 447 3.89 -14.74 0.29
N ALA A 448 4.49 -15.41 -0.70
CA ALA A 448 5.13 -16.70 -0.50
C ALA A 448 6.24 -16.64 0.57
N VAL A 449 7.01 -15.55 0.60
CA VAL A 449 8.07 -15.34 1.61
C VAL A 449 7.47 -14.88 2.94
N GLY A 450 6.57 -13.90 2.92
CA GLY A 450 5.98 -13.36 4.14
C GLY A 450 5.10 -14.34 4.93
N SER A 451 4.53 -15.33 4.26
CA SER A 451 3.67 -16.37 4.85
C SER A 451 4.41 -17.68 5.15
N SER A 452 5.71 -17.75 4.83
CA SER A 452 6.57 -18.90 5.13
C SER A 452 6.77 -19.03 6.64
N PRO A 453 6.53 -20.19 7.28
CA PRO A 453 6.74 -20.38 8.72
C PRO A 453 8.18 -20.08 9.16
N ASP A 454 9.15 -20.32 8.28
CA ASP A 454 10.58 -20.15 8.59
C ASP A 454 11.03 -18.68 8.48
N ASP A 455 10.39 -17.90 7.59
CA ASP A 455 10.82 -16.54 7.26
C ASP A 455 9.88 -15.44 7.78
N ALA A 456 8.62 -15.75 8.13
CA ALA A 456 7.60 -14.77 8.49
C ALA A 456 8.01 -13.86 9.66
N ASP A 457 8.76 -14.39 10.62
CA ASP A 457 9.23 -13.63 11.78
C ASP A 457 10.55 -12.89 11.56
N THR A 458 11.18 -13.06 10.40
CA THR A 458 12.43 -12.37 10.04
C THR A 458 12.16 -10.95 9.53
N ILE A 459 13.19 -10.08 9.57
CA ILE A 459 13.09 -8.72 9.00
C ILE A 459 12.74 -8.79 7.49
N PRO A 460 13.43 -9.59 6.65
CA PRO A 460 13.07 -9.71 5.23
C PRO A 460 11.64 -10.24 5.01
N GLY A 461 11.18 -11.23 5.80
CA GLY A 461 9.81 -11.74 5.69
C GLY A 461 8.75 -10.69 6.03
N ARG A 462 8.97 -9.89 7.07
CA ARG A 462 8.09 -8.77 7.44
C ARG A 462 8.11 -7.66 6.38
N GLN A 463 9.27 -7.36 5.79
CA GLN A 463 9.37 -6.43 4.65
C GLN A 463 8.67 -6.96 3.40
N ALA A 464 8.74 -8.27 3.14
CA ALA A 464 8.03 -8.93 2.05
C ALA A 464 6.52 -8.79 2.24
N MET A 465 6.02 -9.08 3.45
CA MET A 465 4.60 -8.96 3.75
C MET A 465 4.11 -7.51 3.68
N ALA A 466 4.90 -6.55 4.18
CA ALA A 466 4.62 -5.13 3.99
C ALA A 466 4.53 -4.75 2.50
N SER A 467 5.47 -5.24 1.67
CA SER A 467 5.48 -4.98 0.23
C SER A 467 4.25 -5.57 -0.48
N TYR A 468 3.81 -6.76 -0.07
CA TYR A 468 2.57 -7.38 -0.54
C TYR A 468 1.35 -6.49 -0.28
N PHE A 469 1.18 -6.00 0.95
CA PHE A 469 0.07 -5.12 1.32
C PHE A 469 0.14 -3.75 0.64
N ILE A 470 1.35 -3.20 0.47
CA ILE A 470 1.58 -1.93 -0.26
C ILE A 470 1.14 -2.03 -1.72
N LEU A 471 1.45 -3.14 -2.42
CA LEU A 471 1.05 -3.34 -3.82
C LEU A 471 -0.48 -3.36 -3.98
N ARG A 472 -1.19 -3.89 -2.97
CA ARG A 472 -2.66 -3.93 -2.90
C ARG A 472 -3.28 -2.63 -2.40
N LYS A 473 -2.47 -1.65 -1.98
CA LYS A 473 -2.89 -0.38 -1.37
C LYS A 473 -3.61 -0.55 -0.02
N GLU A 474 -3.32 -1.65 0.67
CA GLU A 474 -3.80 -1.96 2.02
C GLU A 474 -2.74 -1.45 3.03
N TYR A 475 -2.64 -0.12 3.16
CA TYR A 475 -1.53 0.54 3.87
C TYR A 475 -1.60 0.36 5.39
N GLU A 476 -2.80 0.25 5.97
CA GLU A 476 -3.00 0.00 7.38
C GLU A 476 -2.37 -1.33 7.81
N ASP A 477 -2.59 -2.39 7.02
CA ASP A 477 -2.00 -3.71 7.26
C ASP A 477 -0.48 -3.69 7.04
N ALA A 478 0.00 -3.03 5.99
CA ALA A 478 1.43 -2.85 5.76
C ALA A 478 2.14 -2.17 6.95
N ASN A 479 1.51 -1.18 7.57
CA ASN A 479 2.05 -0.45 8.72
C ASN A 479 2.20 -1.32 9.97
N VAL A 480 1.40 -2.38 10.13
CA VAL A 480 1.57 -3.35 11.24
C VAL A 480 2.92 -4.07 11.11
N TYR A 481 3.27 -4.50 9.91
CA TYR A 481 4.55 -5.17 9.66
C TYR A 481 5.72 -4.20 9.77
N LEU A 482 5.61 -3.01 9.16
CA LEU A 482 6.69 -2.01 9.18
C LEU A 482 6.98 -1.48 10.59
N SER A 483 5.94 -1.19 11.39
CA SER A 483 6.12 -0.75 12.79
C SER A 483 6.82 -1.81 13.64
N SER A 484 6.54 -3.10 13.41
CA SER A 484 7.17 -4.20 14.16
C SER A 484 8.69 -4.31 13.96
N ILE A 485 9.22 -3.81 12.84
CA ILE A 485 10.65 -3.84 12.52
C ILE A 485 11.33 -2.45 12.61
N ALA A 486 10.57 -1.40 12.91
CA ALA A 486 11.06 -0.03 12.90
C ALA A 486 12.20 0.24 13.89
N GLN A 487 12.22 -0.46 15.03
CA GLN A 487 13.30 -0.32 16.02
C GLN A 487 14.66 -0.83 15.52
N TYR A 488 14.66 -1.77 14.58
CA TYR A 488 15.89 -2.36 14.04
C TYR A 488 16.41 -1.59 12.83
N LEU A 489 15.51 -1.01 12.03
CA LEU A 489 15.81 -0.33 10.77
C LEU A 489 15.67 1.19 10.84
N GLY A 490 15.55 1.77 12.04
CA GLY A 490 15.32 3.21 12.21
C GLY A 490 16.43 4.12 11.67
N SER A 491 17.65 3.60 11.48
CA SER A 491 18.77 4.31 10.83
C SER A 491 18.78 4.17 9.30
N SER A 492 17.95 3.30 8.72
CA SER A 492 17.92 3.06 7.28
C SER A 492 17.02 4.08 6.59
N ASP A 493 17.61 4.91 5.73
CA ASP A 493 16.88 5.91 4.96
C ASP A 493 15.84 5.31 4.02
N SER A 494 16.16 4.19 3.36
CA SER A 494 15.20 3.51 2.47
C SER A 494 14.01 2.92 3.22
N PHE A 495 14.23 2.44 4.45
CA PHE A 495 13.15 1.98 5.32
C PHE A 495 12.29 3.14 5.79
N ASN A 496 12.90 4.20 6.32
CA ASN A 496 12.19 5.39 6.80
C ASN A 496 11.38 6.05 5.68
N TRP A 497 11.91 6.09 4.45
CA TRP A 497 11.13 6.50 3.28
C TRP A 497 9.86 5.65 3.17
N ASN A 498 10.00 4.35 2.95
CA ASN A 498 8.86 3.47 2.64
C ASN A 498 7.83 3.46 3.77
N TYR A 499 8.29 3.43 5.02
CA TYR A 499 7.42 3.47 6.19
C TYR A 499 6.69 4.81 6.32
N GLY A 500 7.40 5.93 6.15
CA GLY A 500 6.80 7.26 6.19
C GLY A 500 5.72 7.48 5.12
N ILE A 501 5.94 7.00 3.89
CA ILE A 501 4.92 7.05 2.83
C ILE A 501 3.73 6.16 3.15
N SER A 502 3.95 4.94 3.64
CA SER A 502 2.88 4.01 3.99
C SER A 502 1.99 4.58 5.12
N LEU A 503 2.60 5.24 6.12
CA LEU A 503 1.88 5.96 7.16
C LEU A 503 1.07 7.13 6.59
N ALA A 504 1.67 7.93 5.71
CA ALA A 504 0.98 9.07 5.09
C ALA A 504 -0.20 8.61 4.21
N ALA A 505 -0.05 7.50 3.49
CA ALA A 505 -1.10 6.92 2.64
C ALA A 505 -2.28 6.36 3.47
N ALA A 506 -2.02 5.83 4.67
CA ALA A 506 -3.04 5.44 5.64
C ALA A 506 -3.67 6.63 6.41
N GLY A 507 -3.23 7.87 6.13
CA GLY A 507 -3.73 9.08 6.79
C GLY A 507 -3.09 9.43 8.14
N ASN A 508 -2.07 8.67 8.58
CA ASN A 508 -1.31 8.93 9.82
C ASN A 508 -0.22 9.98 9.60
N PHE A 509 -0.62 11.20 9.22
CA PHE A 509 0.30 12.26 8.78
C PHE A 509 1.30 12.73 9.85
N ALA A 510 0.92 12.70 11.14
CA ALA A 510 1.77 13.14 12.24
C ALA A 510 3.00 12.24 12.41
N GLU A 511 2.76 10.94 12.51
CA GLU A 511 3.82 9.93 12.61
C GLU A 511 4.64 9.84 11.31
N ALA A 512 3.98 9.95 10.15
CA ALA A 512 4.65 9.99 8.86
C ALA A 512 5.66 11.15 8.75
N GLU A 513 5.31 12.35 9.24
CA GLU A 513 6.24 13.50 9.25
C GLU A 513 7.49 13.18 10.07
N GLU A 514 7.34 12.63 11.27
CA GLU A 514 8.47 12.29 12.15
C GLU A 514 9.39 11.23 11.53
N VAL A 515 8.84 10.24 10.83
CA VAL A 515 9.61 9.18 10.18
C VAL A 515 10.32 9.71 8.92
N LEU A 516 9.63 10.47 8.07
CA LEU A 516 10.21 11.03 6.84
C LEU A 516 11.34 12.02 7.12
N LEU A 517 11.26 12.80 8.21
CA LEU A 517 12.31 13.73 8.62
C LEU A 517 13.61 13.04 9.09
N ARG A 518 13.61 11.73 9.31
CA ARG A 518 14.81 10.95 9.64
C ARG A 518 15.67 10.65 8.41
N VAL A 519 15.12 10.77 7.21
CA VAL A 519 15.83 10.49 5.95
C VAL A 519 16.90 11.56 5.71
N GLN A 520 18.16 11.15 5.53
CA GLN A 520 19.29 12.08 5.33
C GLN A 520 19.89 12.04 3.92
N ASN A 521 19.68 10.95 3.18
CA ASN A 521 20.28 10.74 1.88
C ASN A 521 19.85 11.80 0.84
N PRO A 522 20.79 12.61 0.31
CA PRO A 522 20.47 13.70 -0.63
C PRO A 522 19.76 13.23 -1.90
N ALA A 523 20.10 12.02 -2.40
CA ALA A 523 19.51 11.47 -3.62
C ALA A 523 18.06 11.01 -3.43
N LEU A 524 17.64 10.76 -2.19
CA LEU A 524 16.26 10.45 -1.84
C LEU A 524 15.46 11.73 -1.58
N LEU A 525 16.08 12.68 -0.87
CA LEU A 525 15.51 13.99 -0.55
C LEU A 525 15.17 14.84 -1.78
N SER A 526 15.90 14.65 -2.89
CA SER A 526 15.66 15.37 -4.16
C SER A 526 14.54 14.75 -5.01
N GLN A 527 14.01 13.58 -4.67
CA GLN A 527 12.99 12.92 -5.51
C GLN A 527 11.62 13.55 -5.31
N LEU A 528 10.94 13.84 -6.41
CA LEU A 528 9.60 14.44 -6.42
C LEU A 528 8.59 13.66 -5.57
N THR A 529 8.65 12.33 -5.59
CA THR A 529 7.77 11.46 -4.80
C THR A 529 7.95 11.69 -3.30
N PHE A 530 9.20 11.74 -2.82
CA PHE A 530 9.51 12.05 -1.43
C PHE A 530 9.00 13.45 -1.05
N CYS A 531 9.36 14.47 -1.84
CA CYS A 531 8.93 15.86 -1.58
C CYS A 531 7.41 16.00 -1.56
N SER A 532 6.69 15.29 -2.45
CA SER A 532 5.23 15.33 -2.52
C SER A 532 4.56 14.77 -1.27
N TRP A 533 5.05 13.64 -0.76
CA TRP A 533 4.51 13.05 0.46
C TRP A 533 4.85 13.84 1.71
N LEU A 534 6.09 14.33 1.82
CA LEU A 534 6.48 15.20 2.93
C LEU A 534 5.68 16.52 2.94
N ALA A 535 5.47 17.13 1.76
CA ALA A 535 4.62 18.31 1.64
C ALA A 535 3.18 18.03 2.10
N ARG A 536 2.60 16.89 1.72
CA ARG A 536 1.28 16.46 2.23
C ARG A 536 1.26 16.35 3.75
N CYS A 537 2.24 15.69 4.34
CA CYS A 537 2.34 15.58 5.79
C CYS A 537 2.33 16.97 6.46
N HIS A 538 3.15 17.91 5.98
CA HIS A 538 3.16 19.28 6.51
C HIS A 538 1.82 20.02 6.36
N ILE A 539 1.11 19.82 5.25
CA ILE A 539 -0.19 20.45 4.98
C ILE A 539 -1.27 19.90 5.93
N TYR A 540 -1.36 18.56 6.02
CA TYR A 540 -2.39 17.89 6.82
C TYR A 540 -2.12 18.00 8.33
N ASN A 541 -0.87 18.21 8.77
CA ASN A 541 -0.52 18.40 10.19
C ASN A 541 -0.82 19.79 10.77
N LYS A 542 -1.42 20.72 10.01
CA LYS A 542 -1.92 22.06 10.39
C LYS A 542 -0.94 23.05 11.05
N ARG A 543 0.07 22.60 11.79
CA ARG A 543 1.07 23.43 12.50
C ARG A 543 2.16 23.94 11.56
N ASN A 544 2.48 23.19 10.50
CA ASN A 544 3.69 23.39 9.68
C ASN A 544 3.41 23.60 8.19
N ALA A 545 2.20 24.02 7.80
CA ALA A 545 1.82 24.12 6.39
C ALA A 545 2.73 25.05 5.53
N GLY A 546 3.44 26.00 6.17
CA GLY A 546 4.45 26.83 5.50
C GLY A 546 5.67 26.05 5.01
N ASN A 547 6.04 24.95 5.67
CA ASN A 547 7.19 24.12 5.27
C ASN A 547 6.95 23.45 3.92
N ALA A 548 5.71 23.11 3.58
CA ALA A 548 5.36 22.60 2.26
C ALA A 548 5.62 23.63 1.14
N TRP A 549 5.40 24.92 1.44
CA TRP A 549 5.74 26.00 0.51
C TRP A 549 7.25 26.18 0.37
N GLU A 550 8.01 26.06 1.46
CA GLU A 550 9.48 26.09 1.39
C GLU A 550 10.05 24.90 0.61
N LEU A 551 9.50 23.69 0.76
CA LEU A 551 9.91 22.52 -0.02
C LEU A 551 9.77 22.76 -1.52
N TYR A 552 8.65 23.37 -1.94
CA TYR A 552 8.46 23.77 -3.33
C TYR A 552 9.54 24.75 -3.82
N LEU A 553 9.91 25.76 -3.00
CA LEU A 553 10.93 26.75 -3.36
C LEU A 553 12.35 26.18 -3.43
N ARG A 554 12.63 25.07 -2.74
CA ARG A 554 13.94 24.41 -2.73
C ARG A 554 14.15 23.46 -3.91
N LEU A 555 13.12 23.19 -4.72
CA LEU A 555 13.27 22.32 -5.88
C LEU A 555 13.95 23.07 -7.04
N ASP A 556 15.14 22.61 -7.42
CA ASP A 556 15.90 23.19 -8.54
C ASP A 556 15.31 22.83 -9.92
N ASN A 557 14.64 21.68 -10.03
CA ASN A 557 14.05 21.22 -11.29
C ASN A 557 12.68 21.86 -11.54
N THR A 558 12.59 22.70 -12.57
CA THR A 558 11.37 23.43 -12.95
C THR A 558 10.18 22.51 -13.26
N SER A 559 10.41 21.36 -13.88
CA SER A 559 9.32 20.40 -14.20
C SER A 559 8.74 19.78 -12.93
N ASP A 560 9.60 19.37 -12.00
CA ASP A 560 9.16 18.71 -10.77
C ASP A 560 8.57 19.71 -9.78
N ALA A 561 9.11 20.93 -9.73
CA ALA A 561 8.52 22.04 -9.00
C ALA A 561 7.10 22.36 -9.49
N TYR A 562 6.85 22.34 -10.81
CA TYR A 562 5.50 22.54 -11.37
C TYR A 562 4.52 21.42 -10.95
N LYS A 563 4.95 20.15 -11.03
CA LYS A 563 4.12 19.00 -10.60
C LYS A 563 3.81 19.05 -9.11
N LEU A 564 4.81 19.38 -8.27
CA LEU A 564 4.62 19.53 -6.83
C LEU A 564 3.65 20.69 -6.55
N LEU A 565 3.82 21.83 -7.22
CA LEU A 565 2.97 23.02 -7.05
C LEU A 565 1.49 22.71 -7.31
N LYS A 566 1.18 21.98 -8.39
CA LYS A 566 -0.19 21.56 -8.73
C LYS A 566 -0.80 20.66 -7.65
N LEU A 567 0.02 19.76 -7.09
CA LEU A 567 -0.40 18.85 -6.03
C LEU A 567 -0.66 19.59 -4.72
N VAL A 568 0.28 20.41 -4.25
CA VAL A 568 0.13 21.14 -2.99
C VAL A 568 -0.95 22.21 -3.06
N ALA A 569 -1.20 22.84 -4.22
CA ALA A 569 -2.28 23.81 -4.41
C ALA A 569 -3.66 23.21 -4.05
N ASN A 570 -3.93 22.00 -4.56
CA ASN A 570 -5.17 21.28 -4.29
C ASN A 570 -5.24 20.83 -2.83
N ASP A 571 -4.14 20.32 -2.27
CA ASP A 571 -4.10 19.86 -0.88
C ASP A 571 -4.26 21.03 0.11
N PHE A 572 -3.66 22.19 -0.16
CA PHE A 572 -3.88 23.43 0.60
C PHE A 572 -5.35 23.86 0.54
N TYR A 573 -5.98 23.79 -0.64
CA TYR A 573 -7.39 24.15 -0.79
C TYR A 573 -8.30 23.19 -0.01
N ALA A 574 -8.08 21.88 -0.13
CA ALA A 574 -8.86 20.85 0.54
C ALA A 574 -8.74 20.92 2.07
N THR A 575 -7.55 21.20 2.59
CA THR A 575 -7.31 21.40 4.03
C THR A 575 -7.72 22.77 4.56
N LYS A 576 -8.30 23.61 3.69
CA LYS A 576 -8.75 24.98 3.98
C LYS A 576 -7.61 25.91 4.38
N ASN A 577 -6.38 25.66 3.94
CA ASN A 577 -5.27 26.59 4.09
C ASN A 577 -5.23 27.58 2.92
N TYR A 578 -6.25 28.44 2.88
CA TYR A 578 -6.54 29.27 1.72
C TYR A 578 -5.47 30.30 1.37
N TYR A 579 -4.66 30.73 2.33
CA TYR A 579 -3.55 31.66 2.09
C TYR A 579 -2.51 31.04 1.14
N PHE A 580 -2.01 29.84 1.46
CA PHE A 580 -1.04 29.16 0.60
C PHE A 580 -1.68 28.62 -0.68
N ALA A 581 -2.97 28.23 -0.64
CA ALA A 581 -3.71 27.86 -1.85
C ALA A 581 -3.79 29.03 -2.85
N ALA A 582 -4.13 30.24 -2.38
CA ALA A 582 -4.19 31.43 -3.24
C ALA A 582 -2.83 31.75 -3.88
N LYS A 583 -1.73 31.64 -3.12
CA LYS A 583 -0.37 31.80 -3.65
C LYS A 583 -0.03 30.74 -4.70
N ALA A 584 -0.39 29.49 -4.46
CA ALA A 584 -0.11 28.40 -5.38
C ALA A 584 -0.87 28.56 -6.70
N PHE A 585 -2.18 28.85 -6.63
CA PHE A 585 -3.00 29.07 -7.84
C PHE A 585 -2.64 30.34 -8.60
N ASP A 586 -2.13 31.39 -7.93
CA ASP A 586 -1.58 32.57 -8.61
C ASP A 586 -0.34 32.24 -9.45
N VAL A 587 0.54 31.39 -8.95
CA VAL A 587 1.71 30.92 -9.72
C VAL A 587 1.25 30.02 -10.87
N LEU A 588 0.29 29.11 -10.63
CA LEU A 588 -0.25 28.23 -11.67
C LEU A 588 -0.94 29.01 -12.79
N GLU A 589 -1.79 30.00 -12.48
CA GLU A 589 -2.45 30.89 -13.46
C GLU A 589 -1.43 31.63 -14.35
N ARG A 590 -0.27 32.00 -13.80
CA ARG A 590 0.80 32.68 -14.55
C ARG A 590 1.57 31.73 -15.47
N LEU A 591 1.76 30.49 -15.04
CA LEU A 591 2.50 29.48 -15.80
C LEU A 591 1.63 28.82 -16.88
N ASP A 592 0.34 28.63 -16.62
CA ASP A 592 -0.60 27.91 -17.45
C ASP A 592 -1.97 28.62 -17.45
N PRO A 593 -2.49 29.08 -18.61
CA PRO A 593 -3.74 29.83 -18.69
C PRO A 593 -4.99 28.94 -18.65
N ASP A 594 -4.98 27.86 -17.87
CA ASP A 594 -6.16 27.04 -17.63
C ASP A 594 -7.21 27.85 -16.84
N PRO A 595 -8.45 27.98 -17.34
CA PRO A 595 -9.53 28.69 -16.63
C PRO A 595 -9.78 28.17 -15.22
N GLU A 596 -9.52 26.89 -14.94
CA GLU A 596 -9.73 26.29 -13.62
C GLU A 596 -8.84 26.91 -12.54
N TYR A 597 -7.62 27.36 -12.88
CA TYR A 597 -6.73 27.96 -11.88
C TYR A 597 -7.21 29.33 -11.42
N TRP A 598 -7.84 30.12 -12.30
CA TRP A 598 -8.51 31.37 -11.92
C TRP A 598 -9.69 31.08 -10.98
N GLU A 599 -10.52 30.10 -11.34
CA GLU A 599 -11.67 29.67 -10.53
C GLU A 599 -11.25 29.17 -9.13
N ALA A 600 -10.15 28.43 -9.05
CA ALA A 600 -9.58 27.96 -7.80
C ALA A 600 -8.94 29.12 -6.99
N LYS A 601 -8.21 30.03 -7.65
CA LYS A 601 -7.61 31.22 -7.02
C LYS A 601 -8.66 32.13 -6.40
N ARG A 602 -9.72 32.48 -7.13
CA ARG A 602 -10.81 33.31 -6.61
C ARG A 602 -11.53 32.62 -5.46
N GLY A 603 -11.75 31.30 -5.56
CA GLY A 603 -12.32 30.48 -4.49
C GLY A 603 -11.46 30.49 -3.22
N ALA A 604 -10.13 30.39 -3.38
CA ALA A 604 -9.18 30.45 -2.27
C ALA A 604 -9.16 31.84 -1.62
N CYS A 605 -9.14 32.91 -2.41
CA CYS A 605 -9.18 34.28 -1.89
C CYS A 605 -10.46 34.53 -1.07
N VAL A 606 -11.62 34.12 -1.58
CA VAL A 606 -12.90 34.24 -0.86
C VAL A 606 -12.91 33.37 0.40
N GLY A 607 -12.43 32.12 0.30
CA GLY A 607 -12.33 31.20 1.43
C GLY A 607 -11.45 31.74 2.56
N TYR A 608 -10.34 32.42 2.24
CA TYR A 608 -9.47 33.06 3.22
C TYR A 608 -10.22 34.13 4.03
N PHE A 609 -10.91 35.06 3.37
CA PHE A 609 -11.68 36.10 4.05
C PHE A 609 -12.92 35.56 4.76
N GLN A 610 -13.53 34.49 4.24
CA GLN A 610 -14.60 33.78 4.94
C GLN A 610 -14.11 33.20 6.28
N GLN A 611 -12.91 32.62 6.34
CA GLN A 611 -12.36 32.11 7.60
C GLN A 611 -12.12 33.20 8.63
N ILE A 612 -11.69 34.38 8.19
CA ILE A 612 -11.55 35.55 9.06
C ILE A 612 -12.93 35.98 9.58
N ALA A 613 -13.88 36.21 8.68
CA ALA A 613 -15.23 36.71 9.03
C ALA A 613 -16.03 35.74 9.93
N THR A 614 -15.76 34.44 9.83
CA THR A 614 -16.38 33.41 10.68
C THR A 614 -15.65 33.19 12.01
N GLY A 615 -14.53 33.89 12.25
CA GLY A 615 -13.68 33.72 13.43
C GLY A 615 -12.90 32.40 13.45
N ALA A 616 -12.82 31.68 12.32
CA ALA A 616 -12.04 30.45 12.18
C ALA A 616 -10.53 30.71 12.03
N ALA A 617 -10.15 31.91 11.57
CA ALA A 617 -8.77 32.40 11.51
C ALA A 617 -8.68 33.84 12.06
N ALA A 618 -7.55 34.19 12.68
CA ALA A 618 -7.33 35.56 13.12
C ALA A 618 -7.04 36.49 11.94
N PHE A 619 -7.53 37.73 12.02
CA PHE A 619 -7.20 38.77 11.05
C PHE A 619 -5.70 39.09 11.11
N ASP A 620 -5.03 38.96 9.96
CA ASP A 620 -3.64 39.35 9.73
C ASP A 620 -3.63 40.38 8.61
N ALA A 621 -3.25 41.62 8.93
CA ALA A 621 -3.26 42.72 7.98
C ALA A 621 -2.31 42.50 6.79
N HIS A 622 -1.14 41.91 7.04
CA HIS A 622 -0.15 41.66 6.00
C HIS A 622 -0.63 40.57 5.04
N ARG A 623 -1.12 39.45 5.57
CA ARG A 623 -1.64 38.35 4.73
C ARG A 623 -2.92 38.74 4.00
N SER A 624 -3.77 39.55 4.60
CA SER A 624 -5.00 40.04 3.95
C SER A 624 -4.69 40.96 2.77
N ASP A 625 -3.73 41.88 2.91
CA ASP A 625 -3.28 42.74 1.82
C ASP A 625 -2.59 41.93 0.71
N ASP A 626 -1.77 40.94 1.07
CA ASP A 626 -1.14 40.02 0.14
C ASP A 626 -2.18 39.23 -0.68
N VAL A 627 -3.19 38.64 -0.05
CA VAL A 627 -4.28 37.92 -0.74
C VAL A 627 -5.06 38.83 -1.69
N LEU A 628 -5.33 40.07 -1.29
CA LEU A 628 -6.00 41.04 -2.17
C LEU A 628 -5.12 41.43 -3.36
N LYS A 629 -3.81 41.58 -3.15
CA LYS A 629 -2.85 41.81 -4.24
C LYS A 629 -2.80 40.64 -5.21
N LEU A 630 -2.78 39.40 -4.71
CA LEU A 630 -2.83 38.19 -5.54
C LEU A 630 -4.10 38.18 -6.39
N LEU A 631 -5.26 38.45 -5.78
CA LEU A 631 -6.54 38.52 -6.51
C LEU A 631 -6.53 39.59 -7.60
N LEU A 632 -6.05 40.81 -7.28
CA LEU A 632 -5.96 41.92 -8.22
C LEU A 632 -4.91 41.72 -9.32
N ASN A 633 -3.88 40.92 -9.05
CA ASN A 633 -2.86 40.50 -10.00
C ASN A 633 -3.35 39.31 -10.83
N SER A 634 -4.48 39.46 -11.49
CA SER A 634 -5.05 38.49 -12.43
C SER A 634 -5.37 39.17 -13.76
N LYS A 635 -5.43 38.40 -14.84
CA LYS A 635 -5.91 38.86 -16.15
C LYS A 635 -7.41 39.24 -16.13
N HIS A 636 -8.16 38.71 -15.15
CA HIS A 636 -9.60 38.95 -14.94
C HIS A 636 -9.86 40.23 -14.11
N THR A 637 -9.38 41.37 -14.60
CA THR A 637 -9.28 42.61 -13.82
C THR A 637 -10.65 43.14 -13.35
N LEU A 638 -11.72 42.97 -14.13
CA LEU A 638 -13.05 43.46 -13.77
C LEU A 638 -13.66 42.63 -12.64
N GLU A 639 -13.70 41.30 -12.78
CA GLU A 639 -14.22 40.41 -11.73
C GLU A 639 -13.38 40.49 -10.46
N ALA A 640 -12.04 40.49 -10.60
CA ALA A 640 -11.12 40.63 -9.48
C ALA A 640 -11.33 41.93 -8.70
N SER A 641 -11.56 43.05 -9.38
CA SER A 641 -11.77 44.35 -8.74
C SER A 641 -13.11 44.43 -8.01
N GLN A 642 -14.17 43.84 -8.58
CA GLN A 642 -15.48 43.74 -7.93
C GLN A 642 -15.39 42.88 -6.66
N LEU A 643 -14.79 41.70 -6.77
CA LEU A 643 -14.54 40.81 -5.63
C LEU A 643 -13.68 41.47 -4.55
N ALA A 644 -12.56 42.08 -4.92
CA ALA A 644 -11.68 42.77 -3.98
C ALA A 644 -12.41 43.91 -3.24
N THR A 645 -13.31 44.64 -3.91
CA THR A 645 -14.11 45.70 -3.28
C THR A 645 -15.06 45.12 -2.22
N ILE A 646 -15.71 44.00 -2.51
CA ILE A 646 -16.60 43.30 -1.58
C ILE A 646 -15.79 42.77 -0.38
N LEU A 647 -14.67 42.09 -0.65
CA LEU A 647 -13.80 41.51 0.37
C LEU A 647 -13.19 42.58 1.29
N ARG A 648 -12.79 43.74 0.76
CA ARG A 648 -12.32 44.88 1.55
C ARG A 648 -13.41 45.41 2.48
N ARG A 649 -14.65 45.56 1.99
CA ARG A 649 -15.78 45.98 2.83
C ARG A 649 -16.01 44.98 3.96
N TRP A 650 -15.99 43.68 3.66
CA TRP A 650 -16.12 42.62 4.66
C TRP A 650 -15.01 42.66 5.72
N ALA A 651 -13.75 42.70 5.30
CA ALA A 651 -12.61 42.72 6.22
C ALA A 651 -12.59 43.97 7.13
N TYR A 652 -12.96 45.13 6.60
CA TYR A 652 -13.05 46.38 7.38
C TYR A 652 -14.20 46.38 8.39
N LEU A 653 -15.35 45.78 8.05
CA LEU A 653 -16.49 45.68 8.97
C LEU A 653 -16.17 44.80 10.19
N ASP A 654 -15.36 43.75 9.99
CA ASP A 654 -14.91 42.85 11.06
C ASP A 654 -13.79 43.49 11.92
N ALA A 655 -12.82 44.17 11.29
CA ALA A 655 -11.76 44.91 11.99
C ALA A 655 -12.28 46.08 12.86
N LEU A 656 -13.41 46.68 12.48
CA LEU A 656 -14.08 47.73 13.25
C LEU A 656 -14.98 47.18 14.38
N GLN A 657 -15.03 45.86 14.59
CA GLN A 657 -15.95 45.18 15.51
C GLN A 657 -17.44 45.57 15.29
N LEU A 658 -17.77 46.13 14.11
CA LEU A 658 -19.13 46.56 13.77
C LEU A 658 -20.03 45.36 13.46
N LEU A 659 -19.43 44.20 13.21
CA LEU A 659 -20.08 42.91 13.32
C LEU A 659 -19.57 42.21 14.60
N PRO A 660 -20.44 41.88 15.56
CA PRO A 660 -20.06 40.96 16.61
C PRO A 660 -19.80 39.61 15.94
N VAL A 661 -18.53 39.18 15.99
CA VAL A 661 -18.02 37.85 15.64
C VAL A 661 -19.16 36.84 15.48
N HIS A 662 -19.44 36.44 14.24
CA HIS A 662 -20.37 35.37 13.92
C HIS A 662 -19.81 34.01 14.42
N ARG A 663 -19.75 33.84 15.75
CA ARG A 663 -20.00 32.53 16.34
C ARG A 663 -21.41 32.18 15.91
N THR A 664 -21.57 31.25 14.99
CA THR A 664 -22.85 30.75 14.47
C THR A 664 -23.67 30.08 15.57
N LYS A 665 -24.17 30.86 16.52
CA LYS A 665 -25.56 30.79 16.94
C LYS A 665 -26.30 31.68 15.95
N LEU A 666 -27.18 31.09 15.15
CA LEU A 666 -28.19 31.82 14.38
C LEU A 666 -28.82 32.87 15.32
N GLN A 667 -28.45 34.14 15.16
CA GLN A 667 -29.13 35.21 15.87
C GLN A 667 -30.37 35.56 15.06
N LEU A 668 -31.48 35.11 15.59
CA LEU A 668 -32.79 35.27 14.98
C LEU A 668 -33.38 36.60 15.41
N VAL A 669 -33.11 37.62 14.61
CA VAL A 669 -33.62 38.99 14.77
C VAL A 669 -35.15 38.96 14.78
N ALA A 670 -35.79 39.55 15.80
CA ALA A 670 -37.25 39.71 15.87
C ALA A 670 -37.80 40.25 14.55
N PRO A 671 -38.94 39.74 14.02
CA PRO A 671 -39.53 40.31 12.83
C PRO A 671 -39.82 41.79 13.12
N THR A 672 -39.04 42.64 12.48
CA THR A 672 -39.22 44.09 12.48
C THR A 672 -39.77 44.45 11.11
N LEU A 673 -40.55 45.53 11.04
CA LEU A 673 -41.02 46.07 9.77
C LEU A 673 -39.79 46.32 8.89
N ALA A 674 -39.71 45.62 7.76
CA ALA A 674 -38.63 45.79 6.82
C ALA A 674 -38.57 47.26 6.38
N SER A 675 -37.42 47.90 6.60
CA SER A 675 -37.16 49.24 6.11
C SER A 675 -37.10 49.25 4.59
N CYS A 676 -37.33 50.40 3.96
CA CYS A 676 -37.23 50.53 2.51
C CYS A 676 -35.86 50.07 2.00
N ALA A 677 -34.80 50.36 2.75
CA ALA A 677 -33.44 49.94 2.43
C ALA A 677 -33.26 48.40 2.45
N GLU A 678 -33.96 47.70 3.35
CA GLU A 678 -33.93 46.24 3.41
C GLU A 678 -34.76 45.60 2.31
N LEU A 679 -35.89 46.20 1.94
CA LEU A 679 -36.69 45.76 0.78
C LEU A 679 -35.95 45.99 -0.54
N GLU A 680 -35.23 47.10 -0.65
CA GLU A 680 -34.39 47.45 -1.81
C GLU A 680 -33.16 46.54 -1.98
N ALA A 681 -32.76 45.81 -0.92
CA ALA A 681 -31.68 44.83 -1.01
C ALA A 681 -32.09 43.57 -1.81
N PHE A 682 -33.39 43.31 -1.95
CA PHE A 682 -33.94 42.12 -2.61
C PHE A 682 -34.88 42.45 -3.77
N HIS A 683 -35.38 43.68 -3.84
CA HIS A 683 -36.30 44.15 -4.86
C HIS A 683 -35.83 45.49 -5.43
N SER A 684 -36.22 45.82 -6.66
CA SER A 684 -35.84 47.11 -7.26
C SER A 684 -36.51 48.27 -6.53
N ARG A 685 -35.89 49.45 -6.57
CA ARG A 685 -36.41 50.69 -5.97
C ARG A 685 -37.84 50.96 -6.45
N GLU A 686 -38.11 50.73 -7.74
CA GLU A 686 -39.40 50.95 -8.38
C GLU A 686 -40.48 50.01 -7.84
N PHE A 687 -40.13 48.76 -7.51
CA PHE A 687 -41.05 47.81 -6.89
C PHE A 687 -41.36 48.18 -5.43
N VAL A 688 -40.35 48.63 -4.68
CA VAL A 688 -40.52 49.11 -3.31
C VAL A 688 -41.37 50.38 -3.28
N ASP A 689 -41.14 51.31 -4.21
CA ASP A 689 -41.92 52.54 -4.35
C ASP A 689 -43.38 52.24 -4.76
N ALA A 690 -43.62 51.25 -5.64
CA ALA A 690 -44.96 50.77 -5.98
C ALA A 690 -45.69 50.17 -4.76
N LEU A 691 -45.00 49.35 -3.96
CA LEU A 691 -45.52 48.81 -2.69
C LEU A 691 -45.90 49.91 -1.69
N LEU A 692 -45.10 50.98 -1.61
CA LEU A 692 -45.37 52.14 -0.75
C LEU A 692 -46.51 53.02 -1.28
N GLN A 693 -46.67 53.15 -2.60
CA GLN A 693 -47.80 53.86 -3.21
C GLN A 693 -49.15 53.16 -2.94
N VAL A 694 -49.19 51.82 -2.93
CA VAL A 694 -50.39 51.05 -2.54
C VAL A 694 -50.77 51.32 -1.08
N LYS A 695 -49.78 51.50 -0.19
CA LYS A 695 -50.00 51.90 1.21
C LYS A 695 -50.49 53.35 1.34
N GLY A 696 -50.03 54.24 0.46
CA GLY A 696 -50.53 55.61 0.34
C GLY A 696 -52.02 55.66 -0.04
N ALA A 697 -52.44 54.83 -0.99
CA ALA A 697 -53.86 54.75 -1.40
C ALA A 697 -54.80 54.23 -0.29
N LEU A 698 -54.30 53.41 0.64
CA LEU A 698 -55.05 52.94 1.82
C LEU A 698 -55.17 53.98 2.94
N THR A 699 -54.33 55.03 2.92
CA THR A 699 -54.33 56.09 3.94
C THR A 699 -55.04 57.38 3.50
N THR A 700 -55.44 57.49 2.24
CA THR A 700 -56.12 58.68 1.70
C THR A 700 -57.64 58.69 1.86
N ASN A 701 -58.25 57.67 2.50
CA ASN A 701 -59.70 57.63 2.76
C ASN A 701 -60.09 57.80 4.24
N SER A 702 -59.20 58.29 5.10
CA SER A 702 -59.62 58.77 6.43
C SER A 702 -58.91 60.08 6.77
N SER A 703 -59.53 61.18 6.35
CA SER A 703 -59.36 62.46 7.02
C SER A 703 -59.64 62.27 8.51
N ALA A 704 -58.63 62.57 9.32
CA ALA A 704 -58.66 62.52 10.76
C ALA A 704 -59.68 63.53 11.33
N SER A 705 -60.84 63.02 11.78
CA SER A 705 -61.62 63.56 12.89
C SER A 705 -62.86 62.69 13.09
N ASP A 706 -63.11 62.25 14.32
CA ASP A 706 -64.21 61.39 14.79
C ASP A 706 -64.18 59.91 14.34
N LEU A 707 -63.91 59.02 15.28
CA LEU A 707 -64.92 58.11 15.83
C LEU A 707 -64.30 57.26 16.95
N SER A 708 -64.64 57.60 18.20
CA SER A 708 -64.88 56.56 19.20
C SER A 708 -65.96 55.61 18.68
N THR A 709 -65.91 54.33 19.05
CA THR A 709 -66.90 53.28 18.77
C THR A 709 -66.95 52.75 17.33
N THR A 710 -66.02 51.82 17.02
CA THR A 710 -66.35 50.57 16.30
C THR A 710 -65.24 49.57 16.60
N HIS A 711 -65.57 48.55 17.38
CA HIS A 711 -64.71 47.39 17.62
C HIS A 711 -64.62 46.60 16.29
N VAL A 712 -63.66 46.92 15.44
CA VAL A 712 -63.19 45.98 14.41
C VAL A 712 -62.04 45.21 15.06
N PRO A 713 -62.14 43.88 15.24
CA PRO A 713 -61.02 43.10 15.75
C PRO A 713 -59.81 43.29 14.81
N PRO A 714 -58.58 43.40 15.33
CA PRO A 714 -57.41 43.53 14.48
C PRO A 714 -57.31 42.29 13.58
N ALA A 715 -57.40 42.50 12.26
CA ALA A 715 -57.23 41.43 11.28
C ALA A 715 -55.90 40.70 11.55
N ALA A 716 -55.92 39.36 11.47
CA ALA A 716 -54.73 38.57 11.72
C ALA A 716 -53.60 38.93 10.73
N PRO A 717 -52.33 38.96 11.19
CA PRO A 717 -51.23 39.45 10.37
C PRO A 717 -50.92 38.51 9.21
N VAL A 718 -50.78 39.07 8.01
CA VAL A 718 -50.33 38.37 6.80
C VAL A 718 -48.93 38.86 6.43
N VAL A 719 -47.98 37.94 6.27
CA VAL A 719 -46.59 38.20 5.87
C VAL A 719 -46.34 37.55 4.52
N ILE A 720 -45.77 38.27 3.56
CA ILE A 720 -45.54 37.78 2.19
C ILE A 720 -44.04 37.75 1.88
N ASN A 721 -43.55 36.61 1.39
CA ASN A 721 -42.21 36.46 0.83
C ASN A 721 -42.26 35.68 -0.50
N LEU A 722 -42.46 36.42 -1.60
CA LEU A 722 -42.59 35.82 -2.94
C LEU A 722 -41.31 35.16 -3.47
N GLY A 723 -40.13 35.61 -3.02
CA GLY A 723 -38.85 35.00 -3.40
C GLY A 723 -38.50 33.72 -2.62
N GLY A 724 -39.40 33.29 -1.74
CA GLY A 724 -39.31 32.08 -0.93
C GLY A 724 -39.97 30.86 -1.57
N GLY A 725 -40.29 29.87 -0.74
CA GLY A 725 -41.02 28.68 -1.18
C GLY A 725 -40.14 27.51 -1.63
N ARG A 726 -38.86 27.49 -1.21
CA ARG A 726 -37.89 26.47 -1.65
C ARG A 726 -38.05 25.15 -0.89
N HIS A 727 -39.14 24.43 -1.14
CA HIS A 727 -39.60 23.28 -0.36
C HIS A 727 -38.79 21.99 -0.52
N HIS A 728 -37.90 21.88 -1.51
CA HIS A 728 -37.13 20.66 -1.80
C HIS A 728 -35.75 20.61 -1.11
N ALA A 729 -35.22 21.74 -0.64
CA ALA A 729 -33.88 21.76 -0.06
C ALA A 729 -33.83 20.91 1.21
N MET A 730 -32.92 19.93 1.22
CA MET A 730 -32.71 19.00 2.33
C MET A 730 -31.71 19.57 3.33
N ARG A 731 -31.63 18.97 4.53
CA ARG A 731 -30.71 19.42 5.59
C ARG A 731 -29.23 19.45 5.14
N SER A 732 -28.82 18.50 4.30
CA SER A 732 -27.44 18.32 3.86
C SER A 732 -27.24 18.35 2.34
N LYS A 733 -28.28 18.71 1.57
CA LYS A 733 -28.24 18.65 0.09
C LYS A 733 -29.23 19.61 -0.56
N ALA A 734 -28.83 20.25 -1.66
CA ALA A 734 -29.72 20.97 -2.57
C ALA A 734 -30.50 19.99 -3.48
N SER A 735 -31.78 20.25 -3.73
CA SER A 735 -32.67 19.39 -4.52
C SER A 735 -33.75 20.24 -5.22
N GLY A 736 -34.25 19.83 -6.39
CA GLY A 736 -35.36 20.52 -7.07
C GLY A 736 -35.18 22.04 -7.23
N PHE A 737 -34.00 22.48 -7.70
CA PHE A 737 -33.57 23.90 -7.77
C PHE A 737 -33.45 24.66 -6.43
N CYS A 738 -33.82 24.02 -5.31
CA CYS A 738 -33.78 24.58 -3.98
C CYS A 738 -32.42 24.33 -3.32
N TYR A 739 -31.72 25.40 -2.94
CA TYR A 739 -30.41 25.34 -2.26
C TYR A 739 -30.48 25.73 -0.77
N VAL A 740 -31.57 26.36 -0.33
CA VAL A 740 -31.90 26.70 1.07
C VAL A 740 -33.38 26.46 1.27
N ASN A 741 -33.78 25.87 2.41
CA ASN A 741 -35.19 25.66 2.75
C ASN A 741 -35.69 26.80 3.66
N ASP A 742 -36.11 27.90 3.04
CA ASP A 742 -36.57 29.09 3.75
C ASP A 742 -37.86 28.85 4.56
N ILE A 743 -38.71 27.92 4.10
CA ILE A 743 -39.93 27.49 4.81
C ILE A 743 -39.57 26.85 6.15
N VAL A 744 -38.66 25.87 6.14
CA VAL A 744 -38.21 25.17 7.36
C VAL A 744 -37.56 26.16 8.33
N LEU A 745 -36.71 27.06 7.83
CA LEU A 745 -36.06 28.08 8.65
C LEU A 745 -37.08 29.04 9.26
N ALA A 746 -38.09 29.47 8.51
CA ALA A 746 -39.16 30.33 9.00
C ALA A 746 -40.02 29.64 10.07
N ILE A 747 -40.41 28.37 9.86
CA ILE A 747 -41.19 27.60 10.84
C ILE A 747 -40.39 27.36 12.12
N GLN A 748 -39.13 26.92 12.02
CA GLN A 748 -38.25 26.78 13.19
C GLN A 748 -38.10 28.11 13.94
N GLN A 749 -38.15 29.21 13.20
CA GLN A 749 -38.06 30.52 13.79
C GLN A 749 -39.34 30.96 14.51
N LEU A 750 -40.51 30.65 13.94
CA LEU A 750 -41.81 30.83 14.59
C LEU A 750 -41.88 29.98 15.86
N GLN A 751 -41.41 28.73 15.82
CA GLN A 751 -41.32 27.85 16.99
C GLN A 751 -40.41 28.42 18.09
N ARG A 752 -39.23 28.96 17.73
CA ARG A 752 -38.29 29.54 18.70
C ARG A 752 -38.84 30.80 19.39
N LYS A 753 -39.47 31.71 18.65
CA LYS A 753 -39.98 32.98 19.19
C LYS A 753 -41.38 32.88 19.78
N GLY A 754 -42.23 32.05 19.19
CA GLY A 754 -43.61 31.86 19.61
C GLY A 754 -43.75 31.05 20.89
N GLY A 755 -42.67 30.43 21.38
CA GLY A 755 -42.67 29.70 22.65
C GLY A 755 -43.76 28.63 22.70
N GLU A 756 -44.40 28.49 23.86
CA GLU A 756 -45.50 27.53 24.06
C GLU A 756 -46.74 27.84 23.20
N HIS A 757 -46.94 29.10 22.80
CA HIS A 757 -48.08 29.50 21.96
C HIS A 757 -48.02 28.88 20.55
N VAL A 758 -46.82 28.68 19.99
CA VAL A 758 -46.62 28.05 18.67
C VAL A 758 -46.21 26.58 18.82
N ASN A 759 -45.55 26.19 19.92
CA ASN A 759 -45.07 24.82 20.13
C ASN A 759 -46.06 23.91 20.87
N GLY A 760 -47.10 24.48 21.49
CA GLY A 760 -48.15 23.76 22.21
C GLY A 760 -49.29 23.30 21.32
N ASP A 761 -50.49 23.20 21.89
CA ASP A 761 -51.66 22.65 21.19
C ASP A 761 -52.13 23.57 20.05
N GLY A 762 -51.99 23.05 18.83
CA GLY A 762 -52.36 23.70 17.59
C GLY A 762 -51.22 23.75 16.59
N GLY A 763 -50.03 24.16 17.02
CA GLY A 763 -48.84 24.16 16.18
C GLY A 763 -48.92 25.05 14.94
N VAL A 764 -48.06 24.75 13.97
CA VAL A 764 -48.03 25.34 12.62
C VAL A 764 -48.67 24.38 11.63
N LEU A 765 -49.58 24.89 10.80
CA LEU A 765 -50.11 24.17 9.64
C LEU A 765 -49.45 24.73 8.36
N CYS A 766 -48.53 23.94 7.78
CA CYS A 766 -47.85 24.25 6.54
C CYS A 766 -48.61 23.61 5.38
N VAL A 767 -49.26 24.44 4.56
CA VAL A 767 -50.03 24.04 3.38
C VAL A 767 -49.19 24.33 2.14
N ASP A 768 -49.01 23.32 1.30
CA ASP A 768 -48.25 23.39 0.07
C ASP A 768 -49.16 23.10 -1.12
N ILE A 769 -49.28 24.07 -2.01
CA ILE A 769 -50.06 23.97 -3.26
C ILE A 769 -49.17 24.03 -4.51
N ASP A 770 -47.85 23.87 -4.34
CA ASP A 770 -46.93 23.68 -5.46
C ASP A 770 -47.22 22.35 -6.17
N VAL A 771 -46.99 22.31 -7.49
CA VAL A 771 -47.27 21.10 -8.27
C VAL A 771 -46.33 19.95 -7.88
N HIS A 772 -45.14 20.25 -7.36
CA HIS A 772 -44.20 19.27 -6.86
C HIS A 772 -44.42 19.01 -5.36
N HIS A 773 -44.14 17.79 -4.94
CA HIS A 773 -44.26 17.44 -3.53
C HIS A 773 -43.18 18.14 -2.69
N GLY A 774 -43.58 18.83 -1.61
CA GLY A 774 -42.68 19.50 -0.64
C GLY A 774 -41.88 18.54 0.25
N ASP A 775 -41.12 17.63 -0.37
CA ASP A 775 -40.35 16.55 0.25
C ASP A 775 -39.34 17.03 1.31
N GLY A 776 -38.66 18.15 1.08
CA GLY A 776 -37.72 18.72 2.05
C GLY A 776 -38.38 19.29 3.30
N VAL A 777 -39.58 19.87 3.16
CA VAL A 777 -40.39 20.34 4.31
C VAL A 777 -40.96 19.15 5.08
N GLN A 778 -41.48 18.14 4.37
CA GLN A 778 -41.93 16.88 4.95
C GLN A 778 -40.80 16.21 5.76
N GLU A 779 -39.60 16.05 5.18
CA GLU A 779 -38.47 15.41 5.86
C GLU A 779 -38.07 16.16 7.15
N ALA A 780 -37.99 17.49 7.07
CA ALA A 780 -37.57 18.33 8.20
C ALA A 780 -38.51 18.22 9.41
N PHE A 781 -39.81 18.01 9.17
CA PHE A 781 -40.83 17.93 10.23
C PHE A 781 -41.42 16.53 10.41
N TYR A 782 -40.82 15.49 9.82
CA TYR A 782 -41.36 14.12 9.82
C TYR A 782 -41.61 13.55 11.22
N PHE A 783 -40.85 14.01 12.22
CA PHE A 783 -40.97 13.61 13.63
C PHE A 783 -41.60 14.68 14.54
N SER A 784 -42.00 15.82 13.97
CA SER A 784 -42.49 16.98 14.71
C SER A 784 -43.95 16.81 15.11
N GLU A 785 -44.28 17.09 16.37
CA GLU A 785 -45.68 17.08 16.83
C GLU A 785 -46.37 18.45 16.74
N SER A 786 -45.59 19.52 16.57
CA SER A 786 -46.06 20.90 16.53
C SER A 786 -46.09 21.50 15.13
N VAL A 787 -45.78 20.70 14.10
CA VAL A 787 -45.89 21.11 12.70
C VAL A 787 -46.66 20.03 11.95
N THR A 788 -47.72 20.44 11.27
CA THR A 788 -48.48 19.60 10.34
C THR A 788 -48.20 20.08 8.92
N THR A 789 -47.80 19.18 8.04
CA THR A 789 -47.62 19.44 6.60
C THR A 789 -48.81 18.89 5.81
N VAL A 790 -49.36 19.69 4.90
CA VAL A 790 -50.42 19.28 3.97
C VAL A 790 -49.99 19.68 2.56
N SER A 791 -49.71 18.71 1.69
CA SER A 791 -49.22 18.98 0.33
C SER A 791 -50.19 18.45 -0.72
N PHE A 792 -50.63 19.34 -1.63
CA PHE A 792 -51.46 19.03 -2.79
C PHE A 792 -50.58 19.09 -4.03
N HIS A 793 -50.18 17.94 -4.57
CA HIS A 793 -49.17 17.86 -5.61
C HIS A 793 -49.49 16.81 -6.65
N LEU A 794 -48.84 16.93 -7.82
CA LEU A 794 -48.90 15.93 -8.87
C LEU A 794 -48.06 14.71 -8.47
N HIS A 795 -48.67 13.52 -8.46
CA HIS A 795 -47.97 12.28 -8.20
C HIS A 795 -48.20 11.27 -9.32
N GLU A 796 -47.22 11.18 -10.21
CA GLU A 796 -47.22 10.24 -11.33
C GLU A 796 -45.84 9.60 -11.49
N ARG A 797 -45.81 8.41 -12.10
CA ARG A 797 -44.55 7.69 -12.32
C ARG A 797 -43.60 8.52 -13.17
N GLY A 798 -42.42 8.83 -12.61
CA GLY A 798 -41.39 9.61 -13.28
C GLY A 798 -41.52 11.12 -13.14
N PHE A 799 -42.54 11.62 -12.42
CA PHE A 799 -42.63 13.03 -12.04
C PHE A 799 -41.81 13.29 -10.76
N PHE A 800 -41.02 14.35 -10.75
CA PHE A 800 -40.18 14.71 -9.61
C PHE A 800 -41.04 15.18 -8.42
N PRO A 801 -40.68 14.89 -7.15
CA PRO A 801 -39.55 14.10 -6.67
C PRO A 801 -39.80 12.58 -6.59
N GLY A 802 -41.03 12.12 -6.85
CA GLY A 802 -41.42 10.71 -6.75
C GLY A 802 -41.81 10.24 -5.34
N SER A 803 -41.74 11.11 -4.33
CA SER A 803 -42.33 10.92 -2.99
C SER A 803 -43.74 11.51 -2.92
N GLY A 804 -44.40 11.48 -1.75
CA GLY A 804 -45.71 12.11 -1.56
C GLY A 804 -46.90 11.15 -1.74
N VAL A 805 -46.69 9.85 -1.56
CA VAL A 805 -47.77 8.85 -1.70
C VAL A 805 -48.82 9.07 -0.60
N ALA A 806 -50.10 8.89 -0.95
CA ALA A 806 -51.20 8.90 0.02
C ALA A 806 -51.13 7.69 0.98
N GLY A 807 -51.58 7.88 2.22
CA GLY A 807 -51.89 6.78 3.14
C GLY A 807 -50.76 6.40 4.12
N GLU A 808 -50.72 5.13 4.52
CA GLU A 808 -50.00 4.68 5.72
C GLU A 808 -48.46 4.59 5.58
N THR A 809 -47.88 4.89 4.42
CA THR A 809 -46.43 4.80 4.21
C THR A 809 -45.69 6.10 4.53
N GLU A 810 -46.29 7.26 4.26
CA GLU A 810 -45.65 8.57 4.41
C GLU A 810 -46.49 9.53 5.27
N HIS A 811 -46.87 9.14 6.49
CA HIS A 811 -47.71 9.96 7.38
C HIS A 811 -46.95 10.51 8.59
N GLY A 812 -45.61 10.55 8.55
CA GLY A 812 -44.77 10.97 9.68
C GLY A 812 -44.49 9.83 10.66
N ALA A 813 -43.55 10.05 11.60
CA ALA A 813 -43.07 9.04 12.53
C ALA A 813 -42.88 9.57 13.96
N GLY A 814 -42.81 8.65 14.92
CA GLY A 814 -42.65 8.98 16.34
C GLY A 814 -43.75 9.93 16.83
N ARG A 815 -43.36 11.08 17.40
CA ARG A 815 -44.30 12.12 17.89
C ARG A 815 -45.00 12.88 16.76
N GLY A 816 -44.45 12.85 15.54
CA GLY A 816 -45.04 13.42 14.33
C GLY A 816 -45.92 12.46 13.55
N LYS A 817 -46.24 11.27 14.09
CA LYS A 817 -47.13 10.34 13.41
C LYS A 817 -48.50 10.98 13.12
N TYR A 818 -48.96 10.84 11.88
CA TYR A 818 -50.14 11.44 11.25
C TYR A 818 -50.06 12.96 10.99
N ARG A 819 -48.91 13.61 11.22
CA ARG A 819 -48.73 15.06 10.98
C ARG A 819 -48.27 15.39 9.56
N ASN A 820 -47.97 14.38 8.74
CA ASN A 820 -47.69 14.55 7.33
C ASN A 820 -48.87 14.06 6.50
N ILE A 821 -49.51 14.96 5.75
CA ILE A 821 -50.73 14.70 4.98
C ILE A 821 -50.46 14.98 3.51
N ASN A 822 -50.37 13.91 2.73
CA ASN A 822 -50.15 13.99 1.29
C ASN A 822 -51.48 13.84 0.55
N VAL A 823 -51.73 14.75 -0.39
CA VAL A 823 -52.88 14.79 -1.28
C VAL A 823 -52.36 14.64 -2.72
N PRO A 824 -51.99 13.42 -3.15
CA PRO A 824 -51.51 13.17 -4.50
C PRO A 824 -52.66 13.28 -5.51
N LEU A 825 -52.41 14.00 -6.59
CA LEU A 825 -53.34 14.23 -7.69
C LEU A 825 -52.72 13.79 -9.01
N GLN A 826 -53.55 13.57 -10.03
CA GLN A 826 -53.15 13.28 -11.41
C GLN A 826 -53.17 14.56 -12.25
N ARG A 827 -52.57 14.51 -13.45
CA ARG A 827 -52.55 15.64 -14.38
C ARG A 827 -53.94 16.17 -14.73
N GLY A 828 -53.96 17.45 -15.10
CA GLY A 828 -55.10 18.08 -15.73
C GLY A 828 -56.24 18.51 -14.79
N ILE A 829 -56.07 18.42 -13.46
CA ILE A 829 -57.11 18.86 -12.52
C ILE A 829 -57.54 20.32 -12.78
N SER A 830 -58.85 20.54 -12.81
CA SER A 830 -59.46 21.86 -13.02
C SER A 830 -59.63 22.68 -11.73
N ASP A 831 -59.78 24.00 -11.85
CA ASP A 831 -60.02 24.91 -10.72
C ASP A 831 -61.16 24.43 -9.81
N THR A 832 -62.31 24.06 -10.39
CA THR A 832 -63.49 23.64 -9.62
C THR A 832 -63.22 22.41 -8.76
N ALA A 833 -62.59 21.39 -9.35
CA ALA A 833 -62.27 20.14 -8.65
C ALA A 833 -61.18 20.35 -7.59
N TYR A 834 -60.12 21.07 -7.94
CA TYR A 834 -59.00 21.36 -7.05
C TYR A 834 -59.43 22.18 -5.83
N VAL A 835 -60.14 23.29 -6.05
CA VAL A 835 -60.60 24.18 -4.96
C VAL A 835 -61.60 23.47 -4.05
N ALA A 836 -62.50 22.65 -4.60
CA ALA A 836 -63.45 21.87 -3.79
C ALA A 836 -62.73 20.88 -2.86
N LEU A 837 -61.74 20.14 -3.38
CA LEU A 837 -60.93 19.21 -2.59
C LEU A 837 -60.06 19.96 -1.56
N PHE A 838 -59.39 21.03 -1.98
CA PHE A 838 -58.57 21.87 -1.12
C PHE A 838 -59.36 22.42 0.07
N GLN A 839 -60.52 23.03 -0.18
CA GLN A 839 -61.39 23.56 0.88
C GLN A 839 -61.87 22.47 1.82
N ARG A 840 -62.22 21.28 1.30
CA ARG A 840 -62.66 20.14 2.11
C ARG A 840 -61.57 19.71 3.09
N VAL A 841 -60.36 19.46 2.59
CA VAL A 841 -59.23 19.00 3.42
C VAL A 841 -58.78 20.10 4.38
N LEU A 842 -58.66 21.34 3.90
CA LEU A 842 -58.21 22.47 4.72
C LEU A 842 -59.17 22.78 5.87
N ARG A 843 -60.49 22.85 5.61
CA ARG A 843 -61.49 23.08 6.66
C ARG A 843 -61.44 21.97 7.72
N HIS A 844 -61.26 20.72 7.28
CA HIS A 844 -61.12 19.58 8.20
C HIS A 844 -59.83 19.67 9.03
N ALA A 845 -58.70 20.03 8.41
CA ALA A 845 -57.42 20.23 9.09
C ALA A 845 -57.52 21.32 10.16
N VAL A 846 -58.07 22.49 9.82
CA VAL A 846 -58.22 23.60 10.78
C VAL A 846 -59.19 23.22 11.91
N ALA A 847 -60.33 22.58 11.59
CA ALA A 847 -61.33 22.19 12.57
C ALA A 847 -60.87 21.08 13.54
N GLN A 848 -60.00 20.16 13.09
CA GLN A 848 -59.51 19.07 13.95
C GLN A 848 -58.23 19.44 14.70
N LEU A 849 -57.30 20.13 14.05
CA LEU A 849 -55.96 20.39 14.56
C LEU A 849 -55.82 21.75 15.26
N HIS A 850 -56.74 22.69 15.01
CA HIS A 850 -56.77 24.01 15.63
C HIS A 850 -55.43 24.77 15.53
N PRO A 851 -54.85 24.93 14.33
CA PRO A 851 -53.54 25.55 14.16
C PRO A 851 -53.50 27.00 14.64
N ARG A 852 -52.31 27.42 15.09
CA ARG A 852 -52.07 28.78 15.60
C ARG A 852 -51.51 29.70 14.53
N VAL A 853 -50.77 29.12 13.58
CA VAL A 853 -50.16 29.83 12.47
C VAL A 853 -50.32 29.00 11.21
N LEU A 854 -50.65 29.67 10.11
CA LEU A 854 -50.70 29.11 8.78
C LEU A 854 -49.42 29.49 8.02
N VAL A 855 -48.84 28.53 7.31
CA VAL A 855 -47.76 28.78 6.34
C VAL A 855 -48.26 28.25 5.00
N LEU A 856 -48.28 29.09 3.97
CA LEU A 856 -48.66 28.72 2.61
C LEU A 856 -47.44 28.75 1.71
N VAL A 857 -47.12 27.64 1.08
CA VAL A 857 -46.22 27.58 -0.09
C VAL A 857 -47.11 27.68 -1.33
N CYS A 858 -47.13 28.86 -1.95
CA CYS A 858 -48.02 29.20 -3.06
C CYS A 858 -47.32 28.97 -4.39
N GLY A 859 -47.10 27.71 -4.76
CA GLY A 859 -46.48 27.34 -6.02
C GLY A 859 -47.38 27.65 -7.22
N VAL A 860 -46.90 28.45 -8.17
CA VAL A 860 -47.68 28.85 -9.37
C VAL A 860 -47.32 28.04 -10.62
N ASP A 861 -46.50 27.00 -10.49
CA ASP A 861 -46.29 26.00 -11.54
C ASP A 861 -47.47 25.03 -11.70
N THR A 862 -48.53 25.17 -10.90
CA THR A 862 -49.83 24.52 -11.12
C THR A 862 -50.64 25.14 -12.27
N LEU A 863 -50.21 26.29 -12.79
CA LEU A 863 -50.90 26.98 -13.89
C LEU A 863 -50.91 26.13 -15.18
N SER A 864 -52.03 26.17 -15.91
CA SER A 864 -52.22 25.43 -17.17
C SER A 864 -51.11 25.63 -18.21
N ARG A 865 -50.49 26.82 -18.25
CA ARG A 865 -49.45 27.20 -19.22
C ARG A 865 -48.02 27.04 -18.69
N ASP A 866 -47.84 26.56 -17.47
CA ASP A 866 -46.51 26.31 -16.93
C ASP A 866 -45.83 25.12 -17.66
N SER A 867 -44.54 25.27 -17.91
CA SER A 867 -43.73 24.29 -18.66
C SER A 867 -43.30 23.09 -17.83
N LEU A 868 -43.18 23.24 -16.51
CA LEU A 868 -42.80 22.16 -15.57
C LEU A 868 -44.00 21.62 -14.79
N GLY A 869 -45.15 22.30 -14.87
CA GLY A 869 -46.42 21.86 -14.31
C GLY A 869 -47.13 20.72 -15.04
N GLY A 870 -48.25 20.29 -14.46
CA GLY A 870 -49.15 19.29 -15.03
C GLY A 870 -50.63 19.51 -14.77
N PHE A 871 -51.02 20.54 -14.01
CA PHE A 871 -52.42 20.87 -13.73
C PHE A 871 -53.00 21.86 -14.75
N ASN A 872 -54.31 22.12 -14.64
CA ASN A 872 -55.03 23.08 -15.47
C ASN A 872 -55.48 24.31 -14.67
N LEU A 873 -54.77 24.69 -13.59
CA LEU A 873 -55.22 25.78 -12.74
C LEU A 873 -55.08 27.14 -13.42
N THR A 874 -55.91 28.09 -12.98
CA THR A 874 -55.81 29.51 -13.32
C THR A 874 -55.42 30.34 -12.10
N SER A 875 -55.05 31.61 -12.30
CA SER A 875 -54.86 32.53 -11.18
C SER A 875 -56.10 32.62 -10.27
N ALA A 876 -57.31 32.43 -10.82
CA ALA A 876 -58.53 32.48 -10.03
C ALA A 876 -58.66 31.28 -9.08
N GLY A 877 -58.32 30.08 -9.53
CA GLY A 877 -58.27 28.89 -8.68
C GLY A 877 -57.25 29.03 -7.55
N ILE A 878 -56.04 29.50 -7.85
CA ILE A 878 -55.00 29.75 -6.84
C ILE A 878 -55.45 30.82 -5.83
N CYS A 879 -56.01 31.94 -6.29
CA CYS A 879 -56.53 32.98 -5.39
C CYS A 879 -57.67 32.46 -4.51
N ALA A 880 -58.53 31.57 -5.01
CA ALA A 880 -59.58 30.95 -4.19
C ALA A 880 -59.03 30.07 -3.05
N CYS A 881 -57.86 29.44 -3.24
CA CYS A 881 -57.15 28.75 -2.17
C CYS A 881 -56.59 29.73 -1.13
N VAL A 882 -56.06 30.88 -1.57
CA VAL A 882 -55.59 31.95 -0.68
C VAL A 882 -56.75 32.56 0.12
N ASP A 883 -57.87 32.87 -0.53
CA ASP A 883 -59.10 33.34 0.12
C ASP A 883 -59.59 32.36 1.19
N ALA A 884 -59.56 31.05 0.90
CA ALA A 884 -59.94 30.03 1.87
C ALA A 884 -59.04 30.04 3.12
N LEU A 885 -57.74 30.26 2.98
CA LEU A 885 -56.82 30.39 4.13
C LEU A 885 -57.07 31.69 4.92
N LEU A 886 -57.26 32.82 4.22
CA LEU A 886 -57.55 34.11 4.86
C LEU A 886 -58.86 34.08 5.66
N SER A 887 -59.85 33.30 5.21
CA SER A 887 -61.16 33.21 5.88
C SER A 887 -61.11 32.63 7.30
N PHE A 888 -60.01 31.99 7.71
CA PHE A 888 -59.83 31.50 9.08
C PHE A 888 -59.35 32.57 10.06
N GLU A 889 -58.97 33.77 9.60
CA GLU A 889 -58.49 34.87 10.45
C GLU A 889 -57.33 34.45 11.37
N LEU A 890 -56.41 33.62 10.87
CA LEU A 890 -55.18 33.20 11.56
C LEU A 890 -53.94 33.90 10.98
N PRO A 891 -52.87 34.10 11.77
CA PRO A 891 -51.59 34.58 11.25
C PRO A 891 -51.11 33.71 10.08
N LEU A 892 -50.81 34.35 8.94
CA LEU A 892 -50.45 33.68 7.69
C LEU A 892 -49.09 34.14 7.19
N LEU A 893 -48.18 33.20 6.98
CA LEU A 893 -46.97 33.41 6.18
C LEU A 893 -47.19 32.85 4.77
N LEU A 894 -47.29 33.74 3.79
CA LEU A 894 -47.44 33.41 2.37
C LEU A 894 -46.08 33.46 1.68
N LEU A 895 -45.67 32.32 1.14
CA LEU A 895 -44.43 32.14 0.39
C LEU A 895 -44.78 31.91 -1.09
N GLY A 896 -43.85 32.26 -1.98
CA GLY A 896 -43.92 31.86 -3.38
C GLY A 896 -43.64 30.37 -3.57
N GLY A 897 -43.14 30.01 -4.74
CA GLY A 897 -42.88 28.65 -5.18
C GLY A 897 -43.19 28.50 -6.66
N GLY A 898 -42.50 27.59 -7.35
CA GLY A 898 -42.74 27.32 -8.77
C GLY A 898 -42.79 28.55 -9.69
N GLY A 899 -43.41 28.39 -10.86
CA GLY A 899 -43.65 29.46 -11.82
C GLY A 899 -42.52 29.67 -12.83
N TYR A 900 -42.50 28.82 -13.86
CA TYR A 900 -41.49 28.84 -14.92
C TYR A 900 -41.97 29.56 -16.20
N SER A 901 -43.26 29.90 -16.28
CA SER A 901 -43.76 30.94 -17.20
C SER A 901 -43.69 32.32 -16.53
N GLY A 902 -42.60 33.05 -16.77
CA GLY A 902 -42.34 34.33 -16.08
C GLY A 902 -43.47 35.37 -16.20
N ALA A 903 -44.18 35.43 -17.32
CA ALA A 903 -45.32 36.34 -17.49
C ALA A 903 -46.56 35.88 -16.71
N ASP A 904 -46.94 34.60 -16.82
CA ASP A 904 -48.13 34.06 -16.15
C ASP A 904 -47.93 33.96 -14.62
N ALA A 905 -46.72 33.63 -14.18
CA ALA A 905 -46.33 33.65 -12.77
C ALA A 905 -46.43 35.08 -12.20
N SER A 906 -45.91 36.08 -12.91
CA SER A 906 -46.00 37.49 -12.48
C SER A 906 -47.46 37.96 -12.38
N LYS A 907 -48.29 37.65 -13.38
CA LYS A 907 -49.73 37.95 -13.38
C LYS A 907 -50.44 37.31 -12.18
N THR A 908 -50.09 36.08 -11.86
CA THR A 908 -50.70 35.31 -10.77
C THR A 908 -50.25 35.81 -9.41
N PHE A 909 -48.96 36.05 -9.19
CA PHE A 909 -48.46 36.59 -7.92
C PHE A 909 -49.00 37.99 -7.63
N ALA A 910 -49.18 38.84 -8.66
CA ALA A 910 -49.84 40.14 -8.49
C ALA A 910 -51.28 39.98 -7.96
N GLN A 911 -52.05 39.03 -8.52
CA GLN A 911 -53.40 38.72 -8.03
C GLN A 911 -53.39 38.09 -6.63
N VAL A 912 -52.43 37.21 -6.32
CA VAL A 912 -52.27 36.62 -4.98
C VAL A 912 -51.98 37.70 -3.93
N ILE A 913 -51.08 38.65 -4.22
CA ILE A 913 -50.81 39.79 -3.33
C ILE A 913 -52.08 40.63 -3.15
N ALA A 914 -52.76 40.98 -4.25
CA ALA A 914 -53.97 41.78 -4.16
C ALA A 914 -55.09 41.08 -3.40
N THR A 915 -55.15 39.75 -3.47
CA THR A 915 -56.07 38.91 -2.68
C THR A 915 -55.71 38.97 -1.19
N ALA A 916 -54.43 38.77 -0.85
CA ALA A 916 -53.93 38.89 0.52
C ALA A 916 -54.13 40.29 1.14
N LEU A 917 -54.13 41.33 0.31
CA LEU A 917 -54.36 42.72 0.72
C LEU A 917 -55.85 43.12 0.69
N GLY A 918 -56.75 42.27 0.21
CA GLY A 918 -58.19 42.61 0.08
C GLY A 918 -58.50 43.67 -0.98
N VAL A 919 -57.63 43.86 -1.98
CA VAL A 919 -57.76 44.88 -3.04
C VAL A 919 -57.82 44.29 -4.45
N ARG A 920 -58.14 43.00 -4.58
CA ARG A 920 -58.19 42.28 -5.86
C ARG A 920 -59.09 42.96 -6.89
N ASP A 921 -60.27 43.43 -6.48
CA ASP A 921 -61.22 44.12 -7.36
C ASP A 921 -60.73 45.50 -7.84
N SER A 922 -59.68 46.04 -7.21
CA SER A 922 -59.05 47.31 -7.58
C SER A 922 -57.88 47.15 -8.57
N LEU A 923 -57.51 45.91 -8.94
CA LEU A 923 -56.44 45.69 -9.91
C LEU A 923 -56.89 46.14 -11.32
N PRO A 924 -56.03 46.86 -12.07
CA PRO A 924 -56.34 47.23 -13.44
C PRO A 924 -56.42 45.98 -14.32
N GLU A 925 -57.43 45.90 -15.19
CA GLU A 925 -57.61 44.75 -16.07
C GLU A 925 -56.44 44.59 -17.07
N ARG A 926 -55.90 45.73 -17.54
CA ARG A 926 -54.74 45.80 -18.44
C ARG A 926 -53.46 46.04 -17.66
N ILE A 927 -52.42 45.33 -18.08
CA ILE A 927 -51.08 45.47 -17.50
C ILE A 927 -50.52 46.84 -17.93
N PRO A 928 -50.00 47.67 -17.00
CA PRO A 928 -49.33 48.92 -17.34
C PRO A 928 -48.10 48.71 -18.23
N GLU A 929 -47.67 49.71 -19.01
CA GLU A 929 -46.43 49.60 -19.79
C GLU A 929 -45.19 49.64 -18.87
N HIS A 930 -44.24 48.73 -19.11
CA HIS A 930 -42.95 48.65 -18.41
C HIS A 930 -41.94 47.86 -19.26
N GLU A 931 -40.69 47.76 -18.82
CA GLU A 931 -39.58 47.12 -19.56
C GLU A 931 -39.88 45.69 -20.04
N TYR A 932 -40.67 44.93 -19.28
CA TYR A 932 -41.04 43.55 -19.60
C TYR A 932 -42.40 43.42 -20.30
N PHE A 933 -43.09 44.54 -20.61
CA PHE A 933 -44.44 44.56 -21.19
C PHE A 933 -44.62 43.65 -22.43
N PRO A 934 -43.65 43.57 -23.38
CA PRO A 934 -43.77 42.66 -24.53
C PRO A 934 -43.92 41.18 -24.16
N LYS A 935 -43.48 40.75 -22.97
CA LYS A 935 -43.58 39.35 -22.52
C LYS A 935 -45.01 38.93 -22.15
N TYR A 936 -45.93 39.88 -21.96
CA TYR A 936 -47.31 39.60 -21.55
C TYR A 936 -48.29 39.47 -22.74
N GLY A 937 -47.78 39.48 -23.98
CA GLY A 937 -48.60 39.21 -25.16
C GLY A 937 -49.16 37.78 -25.18
N PRO A 938 -50.25 37.53 -25.93
CA PRO A 938 -50.92 38.48 -26.83
C PRO A 938 -52.05 39.30 -26.16
N ASP A 939 -52.48 38.96 -24.95
CA ASP A 939 -53.67 39.56 -24.34
C ASP A 939 -53.40 40.82 -23.49
N PHE A 940 -52.20 40.96 -22.93
CA PHE A 940 -51.77 42.06 -22.05
C PHE A 940 -52.73 42.31 -20.87
N ARG A 941 -53.44 41.27 -20.42
CA ARG A 941 -54.38 41.31 -19.29
C ARG A 941 -53.78 40.66 -18.05
N VAL A 942 -54.20 41.14 -16.88
CA VAL A 942 -53.80 40.59 -15.58
C VAL A 942 -54.38 39.18 -15.38
N ALA A 943 -55.62 38.94 -15.82
CA ALA A 943 -56.24 37.62 -15.74
C ALA A 943 -55.55 36.61 -16.68
N THR A 944 -55.27 35.40 -16.17
CA THR A 944 -54.82 34.28 -17.00
C THR A 944 -56.02 33.57 -17.61
N SER A 945 -56.05 33.45 -18.94
CA SER A 945 -57.13 32.73 -19.63
C SER A 945 -57.06 31.23 -19.34
N ALA A 946 -58.21 30.62 -19.00
CA ALA A 946 -58.33 29.18 -18.88
C ALA A 946 -58.19 28.53 -20.26
N VAL A 947 -57.02 27.99 -20.57
CA VAL A 947 -56.85 27.08 -21.70
C VAL A 947 -56.70 25.70 -21.11
N GLN A 948 -57.76 24.89 -21.15
CA GLN A 948 -57.66 23.46 -20.83
C GLN A 948 -56.75 22.81 -21.87
N HIS A 949 -55.45 22.78 -21.59
CA HIS A 949 -54.45 22.20 -22.47
C HIS A 949 -54.39 20.68 -22.33
N ARG A 950 -54.86 20.14 -21.21
CA ARG A 950 -54.69 18.73 -20.82
C ARG A 950 -56.03 18.10 -20.42
N PRO A 951 -56.34 16.85 -20.78
CA PRO A 951 -57.46 16.10 -20.21
C PRO A 951 -57.32 16.02 -18.68
N ASP A 952 -58.44 16.14 -17.94
CA ASP A 952 -58.45 15.96 -16.49
C ASP A 952 -58.50 14.45 -16.18
N GLU A 953 -57.42 13.91 -15.61
CA GLU A 953 -57.28 12.48 -15.27
C GLU A 953 -57.76 12.19 -13.84
N ASN A 954 -58.44 13.14 -13.18
CA ASN A 954 -58.91 12.99 -11.80
C ASN A 954 -60.42 12.72 -11.74
N PRO A 955 -60.89 11.46 -11.84
CA PRO A 955 -62.31 11.17 -11.70
C PRO A 955 -62.79 11.53 -10.28
N CYS A 956 -64.06 11.93 -10.19
CA CYS A 956 -64.69 12.36 -8.94
C CYS A 956 -64.52 11.34 -7.79
N GLU A 957 -64.64 10.04 -8.10
CA GLU A 957 -64.44 8.95 -7.14
C GLU A 957 -63.01 8.92 -6.58
N ALA A 958 -61.99 9.13 -7.41
CA ALA A 958 -60.60 9.18 -6.97
C ALA A 958 -60.32 10.40 -6.09
N LEU A 959 -60.85 11.57 -6.46
CA LEU A 959 -60.74 12.79 -5.65
C LEU A 959 -61.42 12.64 -4.29
N HIS A 960 -62.59 11.99 -4.24
CA HIS A 960 -63.25 11.66 -2.99
C HIS A 960 -62.41 10.73 -2.12
N ALA A 961 -61.87 9.65 -2.70
CA ALA A 961 -61.05 8.68 -1.99
C ALA A 961 -59.77 9.31 -1.41
N VAL A 962 -59.05 10.13 -2.20
CA VAL A 962 -57.87 10.85 -1.72
C VAL A 962 -58.25 11.83 -0.60
N GLY A 963 -59.35 12.57 -0.76
CA GLY A 963 -59.88 13.45 0.27
C GLY A 963 -60.28 12.72 1.56
N ASP A 964 -60.87 11.53 1.47
CA ASP A 964 -61.22 10.69 2.60
C ASP A 964 -59.97 10.26 3.38
N VAL A 965 -58.94 9.78 2.68
CA VAL A 965 -57.66 9.37 3.29
C VAL A 965 -56.97 10.54 3.99
N ALA A 966 -56.96 11.72 3.37
CA ALA A 966 -56.40 12.93 3.99
C ALA A 966 -57.17 13.32 5.26
N CYS A 967 -58.50 13.37 5.20
CA CYS A 967 -59.35 13.69 6.34
C CYS A 967 -59.25 12.64 7.47
N GLU A 968 -59.13 11.36 7.13
CA GLU A 968 -58.92 10.28 8.11
C GLU A 968 -57.57 10.45 8.81
N THR A 969 -56.50 10.73 8.06
CA THR A 969 -55.16 10.98 8.61
C THR A 969 -55.17 12.16 9.58
N ILE A 970 -55.81 13.27 9.20
CA ILE A 970 -56.03 14.44 10.07
C ILE A 970 -56.78 14.05 11.36
N THR A 971 -57.82 13.22 11.23
CA THR A 971 -58.62 12.78 12.40
C THR A 971 -57.79 11.92 13.34
N ARG A 972 -56.96 11.01 12.81
CA ARG A 972 -56.01 10.19 13.59
C ARG A 972 -54.97 11.08 14.28
N ALA A 973 -54.48 12.14 13.63
CA ALA A 973 -53.56 13.10 14.23
C ALA A 973 -54.18 13.83 15.43
N ALA A 974 -55.43 14.29 15.31
CA ALA A 974 -56.15 14.92 16.41
C ALA A 974 -56.40 13.96 17.58
N GLN A 975 -56.75 12.70 17.31
CA GLN A 975 -56.89 11.67 18.34
C GLN A 975 -55.56 11.40 19.06
N ALA A 976 -54.46 11.27 18.33
CA ALA A 976 -53.13 11.08 18.89
C ALA A 976 -52.66 12.27 19.74
N GLN A 977 -53.07 13.50 19.41
CA GLN A 977 -52.83 14.67 20.25
C GLN A 977 -53.63 14.58 21.56
N ARG A 978 -54.94 14.35 21.51
CA ARG A 978 -55.79 14.23 22.71
C ARG A 978 -55.33 13.17 23.70
N ILE A 979 -54.86 12.01 23.21
CA ILE A 979 -54.31 10.94 24.08
C ILE A 979 -53.06 11.42 24.82
N ARG A 980 -52.17 12.16 24.14
CA ARG A 980 -50.96 12.72 24.77
C ARG A 980 -51.30 13.77 25.82
N ASP A 981 -52.28 14.62 25.55
CA ASP A 981 -52.69 15.68 26.48
C ASP A 981 -53.31 15.08 27.75
N SER A 982 -54.14 14.04 27.60
CA SER A 982 -54.67 13.26 28.73
C SER A 982 -53.56 12.61 29.57
N ASN A 983 -52.55 12.02 28.93
CA ASN A 983 -51.42 11.41 29.65
C ASN A 983 -50.57 12.45 30.40
N LYS A 984 -50.33 13.62 29.79
CA LYS A 984 -49.63 14.73 30.47
C LYS A 984 -50.40 15.21 31.71
N GLN A 985 -51.71 15.35 31.62
CA GLN A 985 -52.55 15.75 32.75
C GLN A 985 -52.54 14.71 33.89
N GLN A 986 -52.51 13.41 33.57
CA GLN A 986 -52.37 12.35 34.57
C GLN A 986 -50.99 12.35 35.24
N ASP A 987 -49.91 12.55 34.49
CA ASP A 987 -48.55 12.62 35.03
C ASP A 987 -48.33 13.87 35.92
N GLU A 988 -48.94 15.01 35.58
CA GLU A 988 -48.90 16.21 36.42
C GLU A 988 -49.78 16.09 37.67
N ALA A 989 -50.91 15.38 37.59
CA ALA A 989 -51.74 15.07 38.74
C ALA A 989 -51.10 14.05 39.69
N GLY A 990 -50.25 13.14 39.18
CA GLY A 990 -49.47 12.20 40.01
C GLY A 990 -48.22 12.79 40.65
N LYS A 991 -47.77 13.98 40.21
CA LYS A 991 -46.63 14.71 40.77
C LYS A 991 -47.01 15.79 41.79
N ARG A 992 -48.28 16.17 41.86
CA ARG A 992 -48.85 17.01 42.93
C ARG A 992 -49.42 16.14 44.03
#